data_AF-A0AAN8IR55-F1
#
_entry.id   AF-A0AAN8IR55-F1
#
_cell.length_a   1.000
_cell.length_b   1.000
_cell.length_c   1.000
_cell.angle_alpha   90.00
_cell.angle_beta   90.00
_cell.angle_gamma   90.00
#
_symmetry.space_group_name_H-M   'P 1'
#
loop_
_entity.id
_entity.type
_entity.pdbx_description
1 polymer ?
#
loop_
_entity_poly.entity_id
_entity_poly.type
_entity_poly.pdbx_seq_one_letter_code
_entity_poly.pdbx_strand_id
1 'polypeptide(L)'
;MASPVGISQRPRLQFSQSFRTQATQDALAEDTPLARNTSNEQGLQLPESATAIAAKLEGTVEKPSHELNPLSEDNLQHRLNASGSVQAIAIDDDVLFAGLQGGDIVAWSLETYEQLARIKAHHQSVLGLSLSEDRKLLFSSGVDSVVNIWDSSSLQRLYSLHSPFEVGDIFCVAYSPQLKTVFSGAQNSSIQWQQLLAPTINGHGDTGLSSSRRHRFFDSLGPGGVQTSHSNGADGLVRASGGQVLTISPNCYKAYAHKSYIYSMILAKGILEDQSDQEILITADGKGTIKLWRTGALRDDGLQLFFKLKSRGSSILNLVYKAPFLYAGSSNGQAHIYNLISQQLVQKLDVCGTGIAQIQCFDGAVFCGANSGSVTRIDNRYAHAGSWQAHRGKILASAVAKVGSRELLVTGGNDNSIAFWNIADDRSRARTQMNTNDELFSSLRQFVSYRTVADKPACVGDCHEAANFLRKLCNAFGAQTSLISPHDDLNPLLLAKFQASLHPQRKKTLLFYGHYDVVDAEDTKDGHQRWSADPFSLHPLNGYLYGRGVTDNKGPILAALYAVTELVENDALACNVIFLIEGDEEAGSRGFVQAVQQHKSEIGHIDYILLSNSYWLDDHVPCLTFGMRGVVHANIEITSGKPDQHSGMDGKALQHEPLKDLTVLLASLIGSSGMDIRIPNFYDTVDPLQPSELRAYKGIATSLMAGHPEIKNEDAFTQSLMQRWREPNLTVHTITVPETKTAVTIASRAKATLSVRIVPSQKADAIASSLQTSLEQHFEALQSRNSIQVNITAKADPWLGRVHCEIYEELREAIIEAWSFDESSQRQFVGSQEPSSPIISPHLRARGRRASALSSAGTFTAASTPHEPLFIREGGSIPAISFLEREFNAPAAMFPMGQASDNAHLDNERMRVENLYKGRDVLRMLFSRLGTSTNFNLRNRASTITI
;
A
#
# COMPACT_ATOMS: atom_id res chain seq x y z
N MET A 1 -75.49 34.54 1.20
CA MET A 1 -76.62 33.82 1.83
C MET A 1 -76.06 32.67 2.65
N ALA A 2 -76.73 32.27 3.74
CA ALA A 2 -76.53 31.04 4.52
C ALA A 2 -75.09 30.65 5.02
N SER A 3 -74.90 30.75 6.34
CA SER A 3 -73.94 30.01 7.19
C SER A 3 -74.77 29.14 8.19
N PRO A 4 -74.24 28.48 9.26
CA PRO A 4 -72.87 28.17 9.75
C PRO A 4 -72.58 26.63 9.65
N VAL A 5 -71.78 25.86 10.42
CA VAL A 5 -71.00 25.86 11.71
C VAL A 5 -69.77 24.92 11.49
N GLY A 6 -68.63 24.88 12.20
CA GLY A 6 -68.08 25.57 13.38
C GLY A 6 -66.61 26.02 13.18
N ILE A 7 -65.70 26.27 14.15
CA ILE A 7 -65.53 25.92 15.58
C ILE A 7 -64.96 24.50 15.81
N SER A 8 -63.73 24.27 16.31
CA SER A 8 -62.62 25.17 16.71
C SER A 8 -61.25 24.47 16.70
N GLN A 9 -60.17 25.14 16.29
CA GLN A 9 -58.77 24.80 16.64
C GLN A 9 -57.81 26.01 16.54
N ARG A 10 -57.03 26.26 17.60
CA ARG A 10 -55.70 26.95 17.70
C ARG A 10 -55.49 27.41 19.17
N PRO A 11 -54.25 27.72 19.62
CA PRO A 11 -53.04 26.90 19.58
C PRO A 11 -52.32 26.87 20.96
N ARG A 12 -51.23 26.11 21.14
CA ARG A 12 -50.14 26.56 22.05
C ARG A 12 -48.80 25.85 21.87
N LEU A 13 -47.78 26.59 22.28
CA LEU A 13 -46.35 26.25 22.36
C LEU A 13 -46.07 25.02 23.24
N GLN A 14 -44.93 24.37 23.00
CA GLN A 14 -44.22 23.62 24.03
C GLN A 14 -42.80 24.17 24.20
N PHE A 15 -42.36 24.24 25.45
CA PHE A 15 -40.99 24.46 25.88
C PHE A 15 -40.66 23.41 26.94
N SER A 16 -39.37 23.12 27.11
CA SER A 16 -38.73 22.37 28.21
C SER A 16 -39.59 21.82 29.36
N GLN A 17 -39.39 20.54 29.72
CA GLN A 17 -38.58 20.24 30.92
C GLN A 17 -38.17 18.76 31.05
N SER A 18 -37.01 18.55 31.66
CA SER A 18 -36.52 17.28 32.20
C SER A 18 -37.19 16.95 33.53
N PHE A 19 -37.51 15.68 33.79
CA PHE A 19 -37.97 15.21 35.11
C PHE A 19 -36.90 14.42 35.87
N ARG A 20 -36.67 14.79 37.13
CA ARG A 20 -35.75 14.12 38.08
C ARG A 20 -36.05 14.53 39.53
N THR A 21 -36.74 13.70 40.31
CA THR A 21 -36.86 13.79 41.78
C THR A 21 -37.36 12.44 42.34
N GLN A 22 -36.61 11.80 43.25
CA GLN A 22 -36.87 11.65 44.71
C GLN A 22 -37.78 10.44 45.07
N ALA A 23 -37.79 9.88 46.29
CA ALA A 23 -37.19 10.29 47.59
C ALA A 23 -36.60 9.05 48.34
N THR A 24 -35.59 9.13 49.23
CA THR A 24 -35.62 9.34 50.72
C THR A 24 -36.50 8.31 51.50
N GLN A 25 -36.27 7.90 52.77
CA GLN A 25 -35.30 8.14 53.87
C GLN A 25 -35.51 7.00 54.95
N ASP A 26 -34.79 6.76 56.07
CA ASP A 26 -33.57 7.28 56.76
C ASP A 26 -33.08 6.25 57.84
N ALA A 27 -31.96 6.52 58.54
CA ALA A 27 -31.64 6.17 59.95
C ALA A 27 -31.46 4.68 60.41
N LEU A 28 -30.74 4.30 61.50
CA LEU A 28 -29.71 4.94 62.37
C LEU A 28 -28.98 3.88 63.28
N ALA A 29 -27.87 4.30 63.90
CA ALA A 29 -27.28 3.87 65.20
C ALA A 29 -26.54 2.51 65.42
N GLU A 30 -25.28 2.65 65.88
CA GLU A 30 -24.56 2.00 67.00
C GLU A 30 -24.77 0.50 67.39
N ASP A 31 -23.66 -0.26 67.50
CA ASP A 31 -23.15 -0.75 68.81
C ASP A 31 -21.66 -1.21 68.76
N THR A 32 -21.05 -1.51 69.92
CA THR A 32 -19.65 -1.99 70.14
C THR A 32 -19.61 -3.03 71.30
N PRO A 33 -18.48 -3.56 71.85
CA PRO A 33 -17.06 -3.63 71.45
C PRO A 33 -16.46 -5.08 71.59
N LEU A 34 -15.13 -5.18 71.83
CA LEU A 34 -14.33 -6.33 72.38
C LEU A 34 -13.75 -7.37 71.38
N ALA A 35 -12.55 -7.96 71.58
CA ALA A 35 -11.36 -7.59 72.39
C ALA A 35 -10.14 -8.52 72.09
N ARG A 36 -8.94 -8.12 72.58
CA ARG A 36 -7.68 -8.91 72.79
C ARG A 36 -6.84 -9.19 71.52
N ASN A 37 -5.58 -8.71 71.42
CA ASN A 37 -4.31 -9.08 72.12
C ASN A 37 -3.69 -10.36 71.57
N THR A 38 -2.37 -10.54 71.38
CA THR A 38 -1.11 -9.73 71.52
C THR A 38 -0.04 -10.52 70.73
N SER A 39 0.97 -9.96 70.06
CA SER A 39 2.21 -9.28 70.54
C SER A 39 2.96 -8.71 69.30
N ASN A 40 3.79 -7.67 69.34
CA ASN A 40 5.13 -7.56 69.95
C ASN A 40 6.10 -8.69 69.53
N GLU A 41 7.34 -8.44 69.07
CA GLU A 41 8.31 -7.39 69.48
C GLU A 41 9.21 -6.79 68.35
N GLN A 42 9.78 -5.61 68.64
CA GLN A 42 11.12 -5.05 68.29
C GLN A 42 11.74 -5.28 66.87
N GLY A 43 12.26 -4.28 66.13
CA GLY A 43 12.32 -2.82 66.30
C GLY A 43 13.74 -2.23 66.45
N LEU A 44 14.28 -1.59 65.39
CA LEU A 44 15.33 -0.54 65.47
C LEU A 44 15.34 0.34 64.20
N GLN A 45 16.09 1.45 64.19
CA GLN A 45 15.93 2.57 63.25
C GLN A 45 17.24 3.06 62.57
N LEU A 46 17.11 3.50 61.31
CA LEU A 46 17.91 4.56 60.62
C LEU A 46 19.42 4.30 60.39
N PRO A 47 20.13 5.14 59.58
CA PRO A 47 19.70 6.18 58.64
C PRO A 47 20.20 5.96 57.19
N GLU A 48 19.99 6.96 56.31
CA GLU A 48 20.63 7.09 55.01
C GLU A 48 22.15 7.38 55.12
N SER A 49 22.97 6.91 54.17
CA SER A 49 23.93 7.72 53.40
C SER A 49 24.94 6.88 52.57
N ALA A 50 25.60 7.56 51.63
CA ALA A 50 26.44 7.03 50.56
C ALA A 50 27.50 5.97 50.94
N THR A 51 27.61 4.94 50.10
CA THR A 51 28.93 4.39 49.71
C THR A 51 28.89 3.90 48.26
N ALA A 52 29.78 4.44 47.42
CA ALA A 52 30.03 3.96 46.06
C ALA A 52 31.39 3.23 46.02
N ILE A 53 31.71 2.60 44.89
CA ILE A 53 33.04 2.04 44.55
C ILE A 53 33.44 0.77 45.34
N ALA A 54 32.85 -0.39 45.00
CA ALA A 54 33.41 -1.71 45.33
C ALA A 54 32.85 -2.88 44.47
N ALA A 55 32.70 -2.72 43.15
CA ALA A 55 32.23 -3.80 42.27
C ALA A 55 32.84 -3.71 40.86
N LYS A 56 34.04 -4.29 40.68
CA LYS A 56 34.66 -4.49 39.36
C LYS A 56 35.55 -5.74 39.44
N LEU A 57 35.51 -6.57 38.39
CA LEU A 57 36.20 -7.88 38.27
C LEU A 57 35.62 -9.00 39.15
N GLU A 58 34.59 -9.67 38.64
CA GLU A 58 34.64 -11.14 38.52
C GLU A 58 33.89 -11.55 37.24
N GLY A 59 34.45 -12.51 36.48
CA GLY A 59 34.06 -12.75 35.09
C GLY A 59 33.09 -13.94 34.95
N THR A 60 31.84 -13.66 34.56
CA THR A 60 30.90 -14.70 34.14
C THR A 60 31.21 -15.17 32.72
N VAL A 61 31.43 -16.48 32.54
CA VAL A 61 31.56 -17.10 31.22
C VAL A 61 30.20 -17.04 30.51
N GLU A 62 30.10 -16.26 29.43
CA GLU A 62 28.91 -16.21 28.60
C GLU A 62 28.66 -17.57 27.92
N LYS A 63 27.51 -18.17 28.19
CA LYS A 63 26.93 -19.18 27.31
C LYS A 63 26.16 -18.45 26.20
N PRO A 64 26.34 -18.78 24.91
CA PRO A 64 25.54 -18.20 23.85
C PRO A 64 24.11 -18.75 23.88
N SER A 65 23.26 -18.14 24.70
CA SER A 65 21.81 -18.29 24.62
C SER A 65 21.28 -17.53 23.41
N HIS A 66 21.30 -18.19 22.25
CA HIS A 66 20.60 -17.69 21.05
C HIS A 66 19.09 -17.78 21.26
N GLU A 67 18.51 -16.76 21.88
CA GLU A 67 17.08 -16.48 21.77
C GLU A 67 16.80 -15.96 20.36
N LEU A 68 15.71 -16.44 19.76
CA LEU A 68 15.20 -15.91 18.49
C LEU A 68 14.40 -14.65 18.80
N ASN A 69 14.57 -13.59 18.01
CA ASN A 69 13.73 -12.40 18.16
C ASN A 69 12.24 -12.77 18.02
N PRO A 70 11.37 -12.38 18.98
CA PRO A 70 9.95 -12.65 18.88
C PRO A 70 9.36 -11.87 17.70
N LEU A 71 8.56 -12.53 16.86
CA LEU A 71 7.94 -11.89 15.70
C LEU A 71 6.90 -10.85 16.15
N SER A 72 7.25 -9.58 15.94
CA SER A 72 6.45 -8.37 16.17
C SER A 72 5.70 -7.91 14.91
N GLU A 73 4.91 -6.83 15.03
CA GLU A 73 4.27 -6.17 13.87
C GLU A 73 5.28 -5.67 12.82
N ASP A 74 6.55 -5.46 13.17
CA ASP A 74 7.63 -5.08 12.24
C ASP A 74 7.83 -6.11 11.11
N ASN A 75 7.37 -7.35 11.32
CA ASN A 75 7.43 -8.43 10.34
C ASN A 75 6.22 -8.46 9.39
N LEU A 76 5.22 -7.60 9.60
CA LEU A 76 4.13 -7.37 8.65
C LEU A 76 4.69 -6.76 7.36
N GLN A 77 4.42 -7.44 6.25
CA GLN A 77 4.80 -7.02 4.91
C GLN A 77 3.67 -6.22 4.24
N HIS A 78 2.45 -6.74 4.25
CA HIS A 78 1.28 -6.08 3.67
C HIS A 78 -0.03 -6.54 4.33
N ARG A 79 -1.09 -5.74 4.20
CA ARG A 79 -2.48 -6.15 4.49
C ARG A 79 -3.37 -5.92 3.27
N LEU A 80 -4.30 -6.83 3.01
CA LEU A 80 -5.35 -6.68 2.01
C LEU A 80 -6.73 -6.74 2.66
N ASN A 81 -7.67 -5.95 2.14
CA ASN A 81 -9.08 -6.01 2.47
C ASN A 81 -9.83 -6.74 1.35
N ALA A 82 -10.39 -7.90 1.67
CA ALA A 82 -11.31 -8.63 0.80
C ALA A 82 -12.74 -8.08 0.93
N SER A 83 -13.61 -8.39 -0.03
CA SER A 83 -15.03 -8.02 -0.01
C SER A 83 -15.88 -8.81 1.00
N GLY A 84 -15.27 -9.73 1.76
CA GLY A 84 -15.94 -10.58 2.75
C GLY A 84 -14.94 -11.49 3.48
N SER A 85 -15.44 -12.22 4.48
CA SER A 85 -14.64 -13.09 5.35
C SER A 85 -13.82 -14.10 4.53
N VAL A 86 -12.52 -14.18 4.82
CA VAL A 86 -11.56 -15.00 4.06
C VAL A 86 -11.55 -16.42 4.63
N GLN A 87 -12.18 -17.36 3.92
CA GLN A 87 -12.44 -18.71 4.41
C GLN A 87 -11.34 -19.71 4.04
N ALA A 88 -10.77 -19.55 2.84
CA ALA A 88 -9.72 -20.42 2.31
C ALA A 88 -8.65 -19.63 1.56
N ILE A 89 -7.41 -20.12 1.55
CA ILE A 89 -6.26 -19.53 0.88
C ILE A 89 -5.49 -20.63 0.15
N ALA A 90 -5.01 -20.35 -1.06
CA ALA A 90 -3.98 -21.12 -1.75
C ALA A 90 -2.94 -20.17 -2.35
N ILE A 91 -1.65 -20.51 -2.21
CA ILE A 91 -0.53 -19.68 -2.68
C ILE A 91 0.24 -20.42 -3.77
N ASP A 92 0.52 -19.73 -4.87
CA ASP A 92 1.44 -20.15 -5.93
C ASP A 92 2.74 -19.33 -5.92
N ASP A 93 3.62 -19.52 -6.90
CA ASP A 93 4.94 -18.87 -6.91
C ASP A 93 4.88 -17.32 -6.96
N ASP A 94 3.86 -16.72 -7.60
CA ASP A 94 3.67 -15.26 -7.76
C ASP A 94 2.23 -14.75 -7.45
N VAL A 95 1.27 -15.64 -7.17
CA VAL A 95 -0.15 -15.30 -6.97
C VAL A 95 -0.73 -15.89 -5.68
N LEU A 96 -1.47 -15.06 -4.93
CA LEU A 96 -2.38 -15.48 -3.87
C LEU A 96 -3.80 -15.68 -4.42
N PHE A 97 -4.41 -16.84 -4.19
CA PHE A 97 -5.85 -17.05 -4.34
C PHE A 97 -6.52 -17.10 -2.97
N ALA A 98 -7.61 -16.35 -2.77
CA ALA A 98 -8.45 -16.49 -1.58
C ALA A 98 -9.92 -16.75 -1.93
N GLY A 99 -10.53 -17.67 -1.20
CA GLY A 99 -11.93 -18.04 -1.29
C GLY A 99 -12.73 -17.31 -0.21
N LEU A 100 -13.75 -16.58 -0.62
CA LEU A 100 -14.47 -15.64 0.24
C LEU A 100 -15.87 -16.14 0.63
N GLN A 101 -16.33 -15.65 1.79
CA GLN A 101 -17.75 -15.68 2.15
C GLN A 101 -18.58 -15.04 1.03
N GLY A 102 -19.68 -15.72 0.66
CA GLY A 102 -20.53 -15.33 -0.47
C GLY A 102 -20.15 -15.98 -1.81
N GLY A 103 -19.01 -16.66 -1.93
CA GLY A 103 -18.71 -17.55 -3.07
C GLY A 103 -17.80 -16.99 -4.15
N ASP A 104 -17.07 -15.92 -3.86
CA ASP A 104 -16.09 -15.34 -4.78
C ASP A 104 -14.72 -16.01 -4.59
N ILE A 105 -13.95 -16.16 -5.67
CA ILE A 105 -12.50 -16.34 -5.60
C ILE A 105 -11.86 -15.06 -6.12
N VAL A 106 -10.88 -14.54 -5.37
CA VAL A 106 -10.10 -13.35 -5.73
C VAL A 106 -8.62 -13.73 -5.79
N ALA A 107 -7.92 -13.21 -6.79
CA ALA A 107 -6.50 -13.39 -7.01
C ALA A 107 -5.74 -12.06 -6.85
N TRP A 108 -4.62 -12.08 -6.13
CA TRP A 108 -3.73 -10.93 -5.93
C TRP A 108 -2.28 -11.27 -6.26
N SER A 109 -1.53 -10.27 -6.72
CA SER A 109 -0.08 -10.34 -6.89
C SER A 109 0.63 -10.49 -5.54
N LEU A 110 1.64 -11.37 -5.46
CA LEU A 110 2.51 -11.49 -4.27
C LEU A 110 3.66 -10.46 -4.25
N GLU A 111 3.86 -9.75 -5.35
CA GLU A 111 4.89 -8.72 -5.53
C GLU A 111 4.33 -7.32 -5.29
N THR A 112 3.24 -6.96 -5.98
CA THR A 112 2.63 -5.62 -5.93
C THR A 112 1.39 -5.52 -5.06
N TYR A 113 0.84 -6.65 -4.59
CA TYR A 113 -0.42 -6.72 -3.83
C TYR A 113 -1.68 -6.21 -4.56
N GLU A 114 -1.56 -5.92 -5.85
CA GLU A 114 -2.67 -5.54 -6.74
C GLU A 114 -3.66 -6.71 -6.94
N GLN A 115 -4.94 -6.40 -7.11
CA GLN A 115 -6.00 -7.39 -7.36
C GLN A 115 -6.08 -7.72 -8.86
N LEU A 116 -5.58 -8.90 -9.22
CA LEU A 116 -5.45 -9.36 -10.61
C LEU A 116 -6.80 -9.78 -11.21
N ALA A 117 -7.59 -10.56 -10.46
CA ALA A 117 -8.85 -11.11 -10.95
C ALA A 117 -9.83 -11.39 -9.80
N ARG A 118 -11.13 -11.35 -10.10
CA ARG A 118 -12.22 -11.73 -9.20
C ARG A 118 -13.32 -12.46 -9.99
N ILE A 119 -13.59 -13.70 -9.62
CA ILE A 119 -14.59 -14.56 -10.29
C ILE A 119 -15.70 -14.99 -9.33
N LYS A 120 -16.91 -15.18 -9.87
CA LYS A 120 -17.99 -15.83 -9.12
C LYS A 120 -17.85 -17.35 -9.22
N ALA A 121 -17.23 -17.96 -8.21
CA ALA A 121 -16.84 -19.37 -8.22
C ALA A 121 -17.96 -20.30 -7.70
N HIS A 122 -18.68 -19.88 -6.67
CA HIS A 122 -19.75 -20.63 -6.00
C HIS A 122 -20.97 -19.71 -5.75
N HIS A 123 -22.14 -20.30 -5.48
CA HIS A 123 -23.35 -19.54 -5.14
C HIS A 123 -23.34 -19.02 -3.69
N GLN A 124 -22.56 -19.67 -2.84
CA GLN A 124 -22.38 -19.43 -1.41
C GLN A 124 -20.89 -19.59 -1.07
N SER A 125 -20.50 -19.32 0.18
CA SER A 125 -19.09 -19.27 0.62
C SER A 125 -18.21 -20.40 0.09
N VAL A 126 -17.04 -20.04 -0.44
CA VAL A 126 -15.96 -21.00 -0.72
C VAL A 126 -15.39 -21.42 0.63
N LEU A 127 -15.25 -22.72 0.89
CA LEU A 127 -14.80 -23.28 2.17
C LEU A 127 -13.41 -23.91 2.07
N GLY A 128 -13.04 -24.42 0.90
CA GLY A 128 -11.74 -25.02 0.63
C GLY A 128 -11.14 -24.51 -0.68
N LEU A 129 -9.83 -24.28 -0.67
CA LEU A 129 -9.01 -24.06 -1.86
C LEU A 129 -7.79 -24.98 -1.81
N SER A 130 -7.36 -25.49 -2.96
CA SER A 130 -6.15 -26.31 -3.10
C SER A 130 -5.57 -26.17 -4.51
N LEU A 131 -4.24 -26.28 -4.66
CA LEU A 131 -3.55 -26.26 -5.96
C LEU A 131 -2.97 -27.65 -6.26
N SER A 132 -2.89 -28.03 -7.53
CA SER A 132 -2.17 -29.24 -7.95
C SER A 132 -0.66 -29.14 -7.69
N GLU A 133 0.03 -30.30 -7.61
CA GLU A 133 1.49 -30.39 -7.43
C GLU A 133 2.29 -29.80 -8.61
N ASP A 134 1.67 -29.72 -9.80
CA ASP A 134 2.20 -29.01 -10.98
C ASP A 134 1.69 -27.57 -11.12
N ARG A 135 0.92 -27.08 -10.14
CA ARG A 135 0.29 -25.75 -10.03
C ARG A 135 -0.70 -25.36 -11.12
N LYS A 136 -1.03 -26.22 -12.09
CA LYS A 136 -1.92 -25.87 -13.23
C LYS A 136 -3.41 -25.86 -12.90
N LEU A 137 -3.82 -26.57 -11.85
CA LEU A 137 -5.21 -26.66 -11.45
C LEU A 137 -5.42 -26.04 -10.07
N LEU A 138 -6.41 -25.16 -9.97
CA LEU A 138 -6.99 -24.72 -8.70
C LEU A 138 -8.28 -25.50 -8.47
N PHE A 139 -8.47 -26.00 -7.26
CA PHE A 139 -9.67 -26.72 -6.81
C PHE A 139 -10.38 -25.87 -5.77
N SER A 140 -11.71 -25.74 -5.85
CA SER A 140 -12.52 -25.03 -4.85
C SER A 140 -13.73 -25.84 -4.42
N SER A 141 -14.03 -25.82 -3.13
CA SER A 141 -15.24 -26.44 -2.56
C SER A 141 -16.06 -25.41 -1.78
N GLY A 142 -17.39 -25.59 -1.70
CA GLY A 142 -18.28 -24.60 -1.10
C GLY A 142 -19.44 -25.19 -0.30
N VAL A 143 -20.20 -24.27 0.31
CA VAL A 143 -21.48 -24.54 1.02
C VAL A 143 -22.52 -25.11 0.04
N ASP A 144 -22.48 -24.71 -1.24
CA ASP A 144 -23.41 -25.13 -2.29
C ASP A 144 -23.26 -26.59 -2.77
N SER A 145 -22.55 -27.43 -2.00
CA SER A 145 -22.34 -28.88 -2.24
C SER A 145 -21.62 -29.22 -3.56
N VAL A 146 -20.89 -28.26 -4.13
CA VAL A 146 -20.12 -28.39 -5.39
C VAL A 146 -18.61 -28.38 -5.10
N VAL A 147 -17.85 -29.09 -5.94
CA VAL A 147 -16.39 -28.87 -6.10
C VAL A 147 -16.12 -28.40 -7.53
N ASN A 148 -15.63 -27.18 -7.71
CA ASN A 148 -15.21 -26.67 -9.02
C ASN A 148 -13.71 -26.87 -9.23
N ILE A 149 -13.32 -27.01 -10.50
CA ILE A 149 -11.93 -27.16 -10.93
C ILE A 149 -11.65 -26.11 -11.99
N TRP A 150 -10.56 -25.37 -11.81
CA TRP A 150 -10.20 -24.18 -12.57
C TRP A 150 -8.82 -24.38 -13.20
N ASP A 151 -8.64 -23.88 -14.43
CA ASP A 151 -7.30 -23.52 -14.89
C ASP A 151 -6.83 -22.34 -14.04
N SER A 152 -5.68 -22.48 -13.39
CA SER A 152 -5.21 -21.46 -12.43
C SER A 152 -4.59 -20.23 -13.10
N SER A 153 -4.26 -20.28 -14.40
CA SER A 153 -3.67 -19.14 -15.15
C SER A 153 -4.71 -18.17 -15.71
N SER A 154 -5.92 -18.66 -16.00
CA SER A 154 -7.01 -17.91 -16.62
C SER A 154 -8.27 -17.83 -15.75
N LEU A 155 -8.30 -18.57 -14.64
CA LEU A 155 -9.49 -18.80 -13.80
C LEU A 155 -10.73 -19.28 -14.59
N GLN A 156 -10.53 -19.90 -15.76
CA GLN A 156 -11.61 -20.57 -16.49
C GLN A 156 -11.97 -21.89 -15.80
N ARG A 157 -13.28 -22.16 -15.64
CA ARG A 157 -13.75 -23.42 -15.07
C ARG A 157 -13.59 -24.55 -16.08
N LEU A 158 -12.84 -25.58 -15.69
CA LEU A 158 -12.66 -26.81 -16.46
C LEU A 158 -13.73 -27.85 -16.09
N TYR A 159 -14.08 -27.96 -14.80
CA TYR A 159 -15.08 -28.92 -14.32
C TYR A 159 -15.92 -28.37 -13.17
N SER A 160 -17.15 -28.88 -13.04
CA SER A 160 -18.01 -28.71 -11.86
C SER A 160 -18.49 -30.09 -11.40
N LEU A 161 -18.06 -30.51 -10.21
CA LEU A 161 -18.36 -31.83 -9.65
C LEU A 161 -19.54 -31.75 -8.68
N HIS A 162 -20.57 -32.57 -8.92
CA HIS A 162 -21.78 -32.65 -8.12
C HIS A 162 -21.94 -34.00 -7.43
N SER A 163 -22.29 -33.98 -6.15
CA SER A 163 -22.71 -35.18 -5.42
C SER A 163 -24.08 -35.68 -5.90
N PRO A 164 -24.28 -36.99 -6.14
CA PRO A 164 -25.62 -37.56 -6.32
C PRO A 164 -26.42 -37.54 -5.00
N PHE A 165 -25.74 -37.60 -3.85
CA PHE A 165 -26.32 -37.63 -2.50
C PHE A 165 -26.43 -36.24 -1.88
N GLU A 166 -27.30 -36.08 -0.88
CA GLU A 166 -27.33 -34.89 -0.02
C GLU A 166 -26.15 -34.94 0.97
N VAL A 167 -25.16 -34.08 0.75
CA VAL A 167 -23.87 -34.09 1.48
C VAL A 167 -23.65 -32.89 2.40
N GLY A 168 -24.36 -31.79 2.16
CA GLY A 168 -24.15 -30.51 2.84
C GLY A 168 -22.80 -29.89 2.47
N ASP A 169 -22.33 -28.98 3.32
CA ASP A 169 -21.09 -28.22 3.14
C ASP A 169 -19.89 -29.12 2.80
N ILE A 170 -19.12 -28.77 1.77
CA ILE A 170 -17.87 -29.45 1.42
C ILE A 170 -16.69 -28.62 1.96
N PHE A 171 -16.26 -28.95 3.17
CA PHE A 171 -15.23 -28.21 3.92
C PHE A 171 -13.82 -28.35 3.34
N CYS A 172 -13.49 -29.50 2.74
CA CYS A 172 -12.13 -29.77 2.29
C CYS A 172 -12.08 -30.57 0.98
N VAL A 173 -11.01 -30.32 0.21
CA VAL A 173 -10.72 -30.94 -1.09
C VAL A 173 -9.22 -31.25 -1.20
N ALA A 174 -8.87 -32.41 -1.73
CA ALA A 174 -7.49 -32.82 -2.00
C ALA A 174 -7.38 -33.48 -3.37
N TYR A 175 -6.31 -33.23 -4.12
CA TYR A 175 -6.09 -33.81 -5.45
C TYR A 175 -4.87 -34.73 -5.46
N SER A 176 -5.05 -35.96 -5.95
CA SER A 176 -4.00 -36.94 -6.21
C SER A 176 -3.52 -36.82 -7.66
N PRO A 177 -2.28 -36.37 -7.92
CA PRO A 177 -1.70 -36.38 -9.26
C PRO A 177 -1.43 -37.80 -9.75
N GLN A 178 -1.02 -38.71 -8.85
CA GLN A 178 -0.73 -40.12 -9.15
C GLN A 178 -1.95 -40.84 -9.74
N LEU A 179 -3.13 -40.64 -9.13
CA LEU A 179 -4.38 -41.28 -9.55
C LEU A 179 -5.23 -40.39 -10.48
N LYS A 180 -4.84 -39.12 -10.65
CA LYS A 180 -5.65 -38.04 -11.25
C LYS A 180 -7.02 -37.91 -10.61
N THR A 181 -7.10 -38.05 -9.29
CA THR A 181 -8.35 -38.17 -8.53
C THR A 181 -8.52 -37.02 -7.56
N VAL A 182 -9.66 -36.34 -7.64
CA VAL A 182 -10.11 -35.39 -6.62
C VAL A 182 -10.80 -36.16 -5.50
N PHE A 183 -10.49 -35.84 -4.26
CA PHE A 183 -11.21 -36.28 -3.06
C PHE A 183 -11.88 -35.07 -2.39
N SER A 184 -13.04 -35.27 -1.77
CA SER A 184 -13.68 -34.22 -0.96
C SER A 184 -14.34 -34.77 0.31
N GLY A 185 -14.28 -33.97 1.38
CA GLY A 185 -14.83 -34.28 2.71
C GLY A 185 -16.02 -33.36 3.04
N ALA A 186 -17.14 -33.95 3.45
CA ALA A 186 -18.42 -33.24 3.56
C ALA A 186 -19.05 -33.28 4.97
N GLN A 187 -20.02 -32.39 5.18
CA GLN A 187 -20.80 -32.24 6.41
C GLN A 187 -21.54 -33.52 6.82
N ASN A 188 -22.10 -34.29 5.88
CA ASN A 188 -22.72 -35.58 6.18
C ASN A 188 -21.72 -36.69 6.62
N SER A 189 -20.45 -36.32 6.86
CA SER A 189 -19.35 -37.18 7.32
C SER A 189 -18.91 -38.24 6.31
N SER A 190 -19.22 -38.05 5.03
CA SER A 190 -18.74 -38.88 3.91
C SER A 190 -17.43 -38.37 3.30
N ILE A 191 -16.72 -39.28 2.62
CA ILE A 191 -15.67 -38.94 1.66
C ILE A 191 -16.18 -39.31 0.26
N GLN A 192 -16.00 -38.41 -0.71
CA GLN A 192 -16.25 -38.62 -2.13
C GLN A 192 -14.94 -38.62 -2.92
N TRP A 193 -14.93 -39.24 -4.09
CA TRP A 193 -13.82 -39.11 -5.04
C TRP A 193 -14.27 -39.15 -6.50
N GLN A 194 -13.50 -38.51 -7.39
CA GLN A 194 -13.73 -38.54 -8.83
C GLN A 194 -12.41 -38.54 -9.59
N GLN A 195 -12.21 -39.54 -10.46
CA GLN A 195 -11.07 -39.58 -11.37
C GLN A 195 -11.31 -38.62 -12.54
N LEU A 196 -10.36 -37.73 -12.80
CA LEU A 196 -10.33 -36.81 -13.93
C LEU A 196 -9.65 -37.53 -15.11
N LEU A 197 -10.46 -37.94 -16.08
CA LEU A 197 -9.95 -38.40 -17.37
C LEU A 197 -9.55 -37.21 -18.24
N ALA A 198 -8.65 -37.43 -19.20
CA ALA A 198 -8.34 -36.40 -20.20
C ALA A 198 -9.63 -36.03 -20.97
N PRO A 199 -9.84 -34.75 -21.33
CA PRO A 199 -11.11 -34.30 -21.90
C PRO A 199 -11.35 -34.89 -23.29
N THR A 200 -12.16 -35.94 -23.36
CA THR A 200 -12.78 -36.38 -24.60
C THR A 200 -13.75 -35.31 -25.08
N ILE A 201 -13.40 -34.62 -26.16
CA ILE A 201 -14.25 -33.63 -26.82
C ILE A 201 -15.40 -34.36 -27.53
N ASN A 202 -16.47 -34.68 -26.80
CA ASN A 202 -17.69 -35.28 -27.35
C ASN A 202 -18.88 -35.12 -26.39
N GLY A 203 -19.99 -34.59 -26.93
CA GLY A 203 -21.34 -34.95 -26.43
C GLY A 203 -21.97 -34.06 -25.36
N HIS A 204 -22.71 -33.05 -25.83
CA HIS A 204 -23.83 -32.35 -25.19
C HIS A 204 -24.51 -33.01 -23.97
N GLY A 205 -24.86 -32.18 -22.97
CA GLY A 205 -25.79 -32.57 -21.90
C GLY A 205 -26.02 -31.51 -20.84
N ASP A 206 -26.73 -30.42 -21.16
CA ASP A 206 -27.32 -29.55 -20.13
C ASP A 206 -28.55 -30.23 -19.51
N THR A 207 -28.30 -31.31 -18.77
CA THR A 207 -29.33 -31.96 -17.96
C THR A 207 -29.58 -31.09 -16.74
N GLY A 208 -30.76 -30.47 -16.67
CA GLY A 208 -31.14 -29.42 -15.70
C GLY A 208 -31.10 -29.80 -14.22
N LEU A 209 -29.89 -30.06 -13.71
CA LEU A 209 -29.58 -30.23 -12.30
C LEU A 209 -29.50 -28.86 -11.64
N SER A 210 -30.65 -28.35 -11.22
CA SER A 210 -30.78 -27.09 -10.46
C SER A 210 -29.75 -27.02 -9.33
N SER A 211 -28.87 -26.01 -9.38
CA SER A 211 -27.98 -25.65 -8.27
C SER A 211 -28.77 -25.22 -7.02
N SER A 212 -30.04 -24.83 -7.17
CA SER A 212 -30.97 -24.69 -6.06
C SER A 212 -31.64 -26.04 -5.75
N ARG A 213 -31.04 -26.81 -4.83
CA ARG A 213 -31.78 -27.74 -3.96
C ARG A 213 -32.09 -26.99 -2.66
N ARG A 214 -33.34 -26.56 -2.47
CA ARG A 214 -33.72 -25.76 -1.30
C ARG A 214 -33.62 -26.55 0.00
N HIS A 215 -32.85 -26.06 0.96
CA HIS A 215 -32.58 -26.74 2.22
C HIS A 215 -33.65 -26.38 3.27
N ARG A 216 -34.49 -27.35 3.63
CA ARG A 216 -35.67 -27.19 4.50
C ARG A 216 -35.42 -26.62 5.91
N PHE A 217 -34.16 -26.49 6.32
CA PHE A 217 -33.75 -25.99 7.64
C PHE A 217 -32.92 -24.69 7.57
N PHE A 218 -32.47 -24.26 6.38
CA PHE A 218 -31.67 -23.03 6.20
C PHE A 218 -32.28 -22.02 5.24
N ASP A 219 -33.13 -22.44 4.30
CA ASP A 219 -33.99 -21.53 3.52
C ASP A 219 -35.27 -21.14 4.29
N SER A 220 -35.47 -21.68 5.49
CA SER A 220 -36.53 -21.31 6.42
C SER A 220 -36.11 -20.10 7.25
N LEU A 221 -36.83 -18.98 7.11
CA LEU A 221 -36.61 -17.76 7.90
C LEU A 221 -36.74 -18.05 9.40
N GLY A 222 -35.62 -18.01 10.12
CA GLY A 222 -35.61 -18.02 11.58
C GLY A 222 -36.14 -16.69 12.15
N PRO A 223 -36.68 -16.65 13.38
CA PRO A 223 -37.16 -15.41 13.99
C PRO A 223 -36.03 -14.37 14.10
N GLY A 224 -36.14 -13.27 13.34
CA GLY A 224 -35.12 -12.21 13.27
C GLY A 224 -34.01 -12.42 12.22
N GLY A 225 -34.06 -13.48 11.42
CA GLY A 225 -33.09 -13.71 10.35
C GLY A 225 -33.32 -12.80 9.15
N VAL A 226 -32.43 -11.82 8.93
CA VAL A 226 -32.44 -10.99 7.72
C VAL A 226 -31.84 -11.79 6.55
N GLN A 227 -32.67 -12.07 5.54
CA GLN A 227 -32.20 -12.61 4.28
C GLN A 227 -31.30 -11.58 3.57
N THR A 228 -30.07 -11.95 3.22
CA THR A 228 -29.19 -11.09 2.41
C THR A 228 -29.88 -10.79 1.08
N SER A 229 -30.12 -9.51 0.80
CA SER A 229 -30.62 -9.07 -0.49
C SER A 229 -29.65 -9.50 -1.59
N HIS A 230 -30.15 -10.12 -2.65
CA HIS A 230 -29.37 -10.28 -3.87
C HIS A 230 -29.08 -8.89 -4.44
N SER A 231 -27.81 -8.49 -4.43
CA SER A 231 -27.33 -7.30 -5.13
C SER A 231 -27.37 -7.51 -6.64
N ASN A 232 -28.57 -7.46 -7.21
CA ASN A 232 -28.78 -7.22 -8.64
C ASN A 232 -28.39 -5.76 -8.94
N GLY A 233 -27.08 -5.50 -8.96
CA GLY A 233 -26.54 -4.15 -9.06
C GLY A 233 -25.16 -4.12 -9.71
N ALA A 234 -25.14 -3.60 -10.95
CA ALA A 234 -24.07 -2.87 -11.64
C ALA A 234 -22.63 -3.43 -11.78
N ASP A 235 -22.19 -4.41 -10.99
CA ASP A 235 -20.84 -4.97 -11.12
C ASP A 235 -20.70 -5.85 -12.38
N GLY A 236 -19.71 -5.55 -13.22
CA GLY A 236 -19.33 -6.33 -14.41
C GLY A 236 -18.65 -7.67 -14.10
N LEU A 237 -19.06 -8.35 -13.03
CA LEU A 237 -18.47 -9.61 -12.55
C LEU A 237 -18.62 -10.74 -13.57
N VAL A 238 -17.48 -11.23 -14.06
CA VAL A 238 -17.41 -12.41 -14.94
C VAL A 238 -17.96 -13.62 -14.17
N ARG A 239 -19.16 -14.06 -14.56
CA ARG A 239 -19.72 -15.34 -14.10
C ARG A 239 -18.95 -16.47 -14.74
N ALA A 240 -18.43 -17.38 -13.90
CA ALA A 240 -17.81 -18.61 -14.35
C ALA A 240 -18.76 -19.42 -15.23
N SER A 241 -18.47 -19.42 -16.54
CA SER A 241 -19.25 -20.08 -17.57
C SER A 241 -18.37 -21.07 -18.33
N GLY A 242 -18.98 -22.14 -18.86
CA GLY A 242 -18.23 -23.30 -19.34
C GLY A 242 -17.80 -24.27 -18.22
N GLY A 243 -16.94 -25.22 -18.61
CA GLY A 243 -16.52 -26.38 -17.84
C GLY A 243 -17.48 -27.58 -18.00
N GLN A 244 -16.96 -28.80 -17.90
CA GLN A 244 -17.77 -30.02 -17.92
C GLN A 244 -18.44 -30.24 -16.56
N VAL A 245 -19.76 -30.35 -16.54
CA VAL A 245 -20.52 -30.73 -15.34
C VAL A 245 -20.47 -32.25 -15.20
N LEU A 246 -19.89 -32.74 -14.10
CA LEU A 246 -19.76 -34.17 -13.81
C LEU A 246 -20.52 -34.51 -12.52
N THR A 247 -21.37 -35.53 -12.58
CA THR A 247 -21.94 -36.14 -11.36
C THR A 247 -21.00 -37.23 -10.87
N ILE A 248 -20.62 -37.19 -9.59
CA ILE A 248 -19.76 -38.19 -8.96
C ILE A 248 -20.46 -39.55 -8.98
N SER A 249 -19.75 -40.61 -9.38
CA SER A 249 -20.32 -41.96 -9.42
C SER A 249 -20.81 -42.38 -8.02
N PRO A 250 -22.02 -42.99 -7.88
CA PRO A 250 -22.50 -43.51 -6.59
C PRO A 250 -21.57 -44.53 -5.92
N ASN A 251 -20.70 -45.21 -6.70
CA ASN A 251 -19.70 -46.14 -6.17
C ASN A 251 -18.46 -45.43 -5.62
N CYS A 252 -18.26 -44.15 -5.95
CA CYS A 252 -17.12 -43.32 -5.51
C CYS A 252 -17.47 -42.47 -4.28
N TYR A 253 -18.23 -43.07 -3.36
CA TYR A 253 -18.79 -42.45 -2.17
C TYR A 253 -18.63 -43.38 -0.97
N LYS A 254 -18.08 -42.89 0.15
CA LYS A 254 -18.01 -43.63 1.42
C LYS A 254 -18.80 -42.92 2.50
N ALA A 255 -20.05 -43.36 2.67
CA ALA A 255 -20.94 -42.92 3.75
C ALA A 255 -20.29 -43.11 5.13
N TYR A 256 -20.53 -42.16 6.05
CA TYR A 256 -20.08 -42.23 7.45
C TYR A 256 -18.60 -42.59 7.61
N ALA A 257 -17.77 -42.10 6.70
CA ALA A 257 -16.31 -42.20 6.77
C ALA A 257 -15.77 -41.62 8.10
N HIS A 258 -16.47 -40.64 8.68
CA HIS A 258 -16.23 -40.12 10.03
C HIS A 258 -17.50 -40.10 10.89
N LYS A 259 -17.36 -39.76 12.19
CA LYS A 259 -18.51 -39.60 13.13
C LYS A 259 -18.94 -38.15 13.32
N SER A 260 -18.39 -37.24 12.52
CA SER A 260 -18.67 -35.81 12.50
C SER A 260 -18.05 -35.22 11.22
N TYR A 261 -18.25 -33.93 10.99
CA TYR A 261 -17.86 -33.22 9.78
C TYR A 261 -16.35 -33.39 9.53
N ILE A 262 -15.97 -33.61 8.27
CA ILE A 262 -14.56 -33.77 7.87
C ILE A 262 -14.00 -32.38 7.58
N TYR A 263 -13.36 -31.77 8.57
CA TYR A 263 -12.85 -30.39 8.47
C TYR A 263 -11.56 -30.27 7.67
N SER A 264 -10.73 -31.33 7.67
CA SER A 264 -9.42 -31.30 7.01
C SER A 264 -9.10 -32.64 6.36
N MET A 265 -8.50 -32.55 5.18
CA MET A 265 -8.12 -33.65 4.31
C MET A 265 -6.81 -33.28 3.61
N ILE A 266 -5.81 -34.14 3.69
CA ILE A 266 -4.51 -33.98 3.01
C ILE A 266 -4.08 -35.31 2.38
N LEU A 267 -3.20 -35.25 1.37
CA LEU A 267 -2.52 -36.41 0.81
C LEU A 267 -1.05 -36.41 1.25
N ALA A 268 -0.52 -37.59 1.56
CA ALA A 268 0.83 -37.78 2.06
C ALA A 268 1.52 -38.97 1.37
N LYS A 269 2.82 -38.81 1.08
CA LYS A 269 3.71 -39.85 0.52
C LYS A 269 4.74 -40.24 1.59
N GLY A 270 5.42 -41.38 1.45
CA GLY A 270 6.50 -41.79 2.37
C GLY A 270 6.06 -42.23 3.77
N ILE A 271 4.82 -42.71 3.93
CA ILE A 271 4.30 -43.24 5.22
C ILE A 271 4.52 -44.76 5.35
N LEU A 272 4.65 -45.48 4.23
CA LEU A 272 4.83 -46.93 4.19
C LEU A 272 6.26 -47.26 3.80
N GLU A 273 6.95 -48.06 4.61
CA GLU A 273 8.36 -48.42 4.41
C GLU A 273 8.57 -49.21 3.10
N ASP A 274 7.65 -50.10 2.74
CA ASP A 274 7.71 -50.91 1.51
C ASP A 274 7.31 -50.15 0.23
N GLN A 275 6.66 -48.97 0.34
CA GLN A 275 6.11 -48.21 -0.80
C GLN A 275 6.16 -46.70 -0.54
N SER A 276 7.35 -46.09 -0.71
CA SER A 276 7.59 -44.65 -0.58
C SER A 276 6.59 -43.79 -1.38
N ASP A 277 6.25 -44.26 -2.59
CA ASP A 277 5.54 -43.48 -3.59
C ASP A 277 4.02 -43.65 -3.51
N GLN A 278 3.49 -44.46 -2.58
CA GLN A 278 2.04 -44.62 -2.42
C GLN A 278 1.43 -43.41 -1.70
N GLU A 279 0.47 -42.75 -2.33
CA GLU A 279 -0.30 -41.68 -1.71
C GLU A 279 -1.33 -42.22 -0.69
N ILE A 280 -1.26 -41.72 0.54
CA ILE A 280 -2.19 -42.00 1.63
C ILE A 280 -3.05 -40.76 1.88
N LEU A 281 -4.37 -40.94 1.89
CA LEU A 281 -5.31 -39.88 2.23
C LEU A 281 -5.44 -39.80 3.76
N ILE A 282 -5.25 -38.63 4.35
CA ILE A 282 -5.40 -38.39 5.80
C ILE A 282 -6.58 -37.43 6.02
N THR A 283 -7.53 -37.82 6.87
CA THR A 283 -8.75 -37.03 7.16
C THR A 283 -9.01 -36.87 8.66
N ALA A 284 -9.50 -35.70 9.08
CA ALA A 284 -9.80 -35.37 10.49
C ALA A 284 -11.27 -34.95 10.71
N ASP A 285 -11.82 -35.25 11.90
CA ASP A 285 -13.20 -34.87 12.28
C ASP A 285 -13.37 -34.05 13.56
N GLY A 286 -14.57 -33.45 13.66
CA GLY A 286 -15.14 -32.78 14.84
C GLY A 286 -15.37 -33.64 16.09
N LYS A 287 -14.77 -34.85 16.17
CA LYS A 287 -14.70 -35.69 17.39
C LYS A 287 -13.26 -36.14 17.69
N GLY A 288 -12.28 -35.50 17.07
CA GLY A 288 -10.86 -35.74 17.33
C GLY A 288 -10.29 -37.00 16.68
N THR A 289 -11.03 -37.62 15.75
CA THR A 289 -10.56 -38.82 15.04
C THR A 289 -9.80 -38.39 13.80
N ILE A 290 -8.58 -38.90 13.64
CA ILE A 290 -7.82 -38.80 12.39
C ILE A 290 -7.78 -40.21 11.78
N LYS A 291 -8.00 -40.34 10.47
CA LYS A 291 -7.95 -41.60 9.73
C LYS A 291 -6.99 -41.49 8.56
N LEU A 292 -6.26 -42.56 8.30
CA LEU A 292 -5.39 -42.73 7.14
C LEU A 292 -6.03 -43.80 6.24
N TRP A 293 -6.13 -43.54 4.94
CA TRP A 293 -6.78 -44.43 3.96
C TRP A 293 -5.83 -44.76 2.80
N ARG A 294 -5.82 -46.03 2.36
CA ARG A 294 -5.09 -46.43 1.15
C ARG A 294 -5.86 -46.01 -0.09
N THR A 295 -5.16 -45.42 -1.05
CA THR A 295 -5.74 -44.93 -2.31
C THR A 295 -5.47 -45.87 -3.50
N GLY A 296 -4.55 -46.84 -3.38
CA GLY A 296 -4.17 -47.73 -4.49
C GLY A 296 -5.29 -48.67 -5.00
N ALA A 297 -6.30 -48.95 -4.19
CA ALA A 297 -7.36 -49.95 -4.47
C ALA A 297 -8.73 -49.34 -4.82
N LEU A 298 -8.78 -48.06 -5.24
CA LEU A 298 -10.04 -47.32 -5.46
C LEU A 298 -11.01 -47.92 -6.48
N ARG A 299 -10.54 -48.80 -7.37
CA ARG A 299 -11.37 -49.43 -8.42
C ARG A 299 -12.08 -50.70 -7.96
N ASP A 300 -11.55 -51.37 -6.93
CA ASP A 300 -11.99 -52.69 -6.50
C ASP A 300 -12.72 -52.64 -5.15
N ASP A 301 -12.07 -52.09 -4.11
CA ASP A 301 -12.62 -51.96 -2.74
C ASP A 301 -12.98 -50.52 -2.34
N GLY A 302 -12.64 -49.53 -3.18
CA GLY A 302 -12.72 -48.11 -2.83
C GLY A 302 -11.70 -47.72 -1.75
N LEU A 303 -12.02 -46.69 -0.95
CA LEU A 303 -11.16 -46.25 0.15
C LEU A 303 -11.12 -47.28 1.29
N GLN A 304 -9.99 -47.99 1.44
CA GLN A 304 -9.70 -48.88 2.57
C GLN A 304 -9.10 -48.09 3.74
N LEU A 305 -9.54 -48.37 4.99
CA LEU A 305 -8.95 -47.76 6.19
C LEU A 305 -7.61 -48.43 6.51
N PHE A 306 -6.51 -47.66 6.52
CA PHE A 306 -5.20 -48.15 6.93
C PHE A 306 -5.02 -48.06 8.44
N PHE A 307 -5.18 -46.85 8.99
CA PHE A 307 -4.87 -46.57 10.40
C PHE A 307 -5.76 -45.45 10.96
N LYS A 308 -5.81 -45.31 12.29
CA LYS A 308 -6.69 -44.37 12.99
C LYS A 308 -6.08 -43.89 14.30
N LEU A 309 -5.83 -42.58 14.38
CA LEU A 309 -5.48 -41.87 15.61
C LEU A 309 -6.75 -41.27 16.25
N LYS A 310 -6.67 -40.96 17.55
CA LYS A 310 -7.79 -40.33 18.28
C LYS A 310 -7.31 -39.39 19.40
N SER A 311 -7.56 -38.09 19.23
CA SER A 311 -7.54 -37.11 20.33
C SER A 311 -8.67 -37.41 21.33
N ARG A 312 -8.40 -37.21 22.63
CA ARG A 312 -9.43 -37.31 23.67
C ARG A 312 -9.99 -35.91 23.97
N GLY A 313 -11.24 -35.67 23.59
CA GLY A 313 -12.06 -34.57 24.11
C GLY A 313 -12.12 -33.29 23.27
N SER A 314 -11.46 -33.23 22.11
CA SER A 314 -11.39 -32.04 21.27
C SER A 314 -11.56 -32.34 19.79
N SER A 315 -12.06 -31.37 19.01
CA SER A 315 -12.09 -31.46 17.54
C SER A 315 -10.71 -31.22 16.97
N ILE A 316 -10.36 -31.89 15.86
CA ILE A 316 -9.25 -31.47 15.01
C ILE A 316 -9.83 -30.69 13.85
N LEU A 317 -9.33 -29.46 13.64
CA LEU A 317 -9.84 -28.54 12.63
C LEU A 317 -8.93 -28.48 11.39
N ASN A 318 -7.63 -28.66 11.58
CA ASN A 318 -6.64 -28.59 10.51
C ASN A 318 -5.49 -29.60 10.72
N LEU A 319 -4.92 -30.10 9.61
CA LEU A 319 -3.82 -31.05 9.56
C LEU A 319 -2.70 -30.54 8.64
N VAL A 320 -1.44 -30.69 9.08
CA VAL A 320 -0.26 -30.55 8.22
C VAL A 320 0.68 -31.72 8.44
N TYR A 321 1.18 -32.30 7.34
CA TYR A 321 2.17 -33.39 7.35
C TYR A 321 3.54 -32.87 6.91
N LYS A 322 4.56 -33.08 7.74
CA LYS A 322 5.97 -32.90 7.41
C LYS A 322 6.71 -34.14 7.90
N ALA A 323 7.02 -35.05 6.98
CA ALA A 323 7.50 -36.40 7.27
C ALA A 323 8.64 -36.44 8.32
N PRO A 324 8.59 -37.35 9.32
CA PRO A 324 7.57 -38.39 9.58
C PRO A 324 6.34 -37.90 10.39
N PHE A 325 6.24 -36.60 10.68
CA PHE A 325 5.29 -36.06 11.65
C PHE A 325 3.99 -35.52 11.03
N LEU A 326 2.89 -35.74 11.73
CA LEU A 326 1.58 -35.14 11.47
C LEU A 326 1.22 -34.19 12.61
N TYR A 327 1.00 -32.92 12.27
CA TYR A 327 0.64 -31.83 13.16
C TYR A 327 -0.86 -31.59 13.02
N ALA A 328 -1.57 -31.54 14.15
CA ALA A 328 -3.03 -31.41 14.19
C ALA A 328 -3.45 -30.28 15.12
N GLY A 329 -4.09 -29.24 14.55
CA GLY A 329 -4.62 -28.10 15.28
C GLY A 329 -5.97 -28.41 15.91
N SER A 330 -6.13 -28.15 17.22
CA SER A 330 -7.31 -28.55 17.98
C SER A 330 -8.16 -27.39 18.50
N SER A 331 -9.47 -27.60 18.54
CA SER A 331 -10.49 -26.62 18.91
C SER A 331 -10.44 -26.13 20.37
N ASN A 332 -9.55 -26.68 21.21
CA ASN A 332 -9.34 -26.30 22.59
C ASN A 332 -7.96 -25.63 22.85
N GLY A 333 -7.24 -25.23 21.80
CA GLY A 333 -5.98 -24.50 21.92
C GLY A 333 -4.72 -25.36 21.92
N GLN A 334 -4.88 -26.67 21.70
CA GLN A 334 -3.78 -27.63 21.73
C GLN A 334 -3.31 -28.03 20.33
N ALA A 335 -1.99 -28.09 20.13
CA ALA A 335 -1.37 -28.69 18.94
C ALA A 335 -0.89 -30.11 19.30
N HIS A 336 -1.34 -31.10 18.53
CA HIS A 336 -0.99 -32.50 18.72
C HIS A 336 -0.03 -32.94 17.62
N ILE A 337 1.12 -33.52 18.00
CA ILE A 337 2.18 -33.94 17.08
C ILE A 337 2.31 -35.47 17.15
N TYR A 338 1.96 -36.14 16.07
CA TYR A 338 2.05 -37.59 15.93
C TYR A 338 3.21 -37.97 15.01
N ASN A 339 3.94 -39.05 15.31
CA ASN A 339 4.83 -39.70 14.35
C ASN A 339 4.04 -40.81 13.66
N LEU A 340 3.94 -40.76 12.33
CA LEU A 340 3.10 -41.70 11.58
C LEU A 340 3.74 -43.08 11.38
N ILE A 341 5.07 -43.19 11.48
CA ILE A 341 5.80 -44.46 11.41
C ILE A 341 5.58 -45.24 12.72
N SER A 342 5.86 -44.60 13.87
CA SER A 342 5.64 -45.23 15.19
C SER A 342 4.18 -45.25 15.63
N GLN A 343 3.29 -44.58 14.90
CA GLN A 343 1.84 -44.47 15.16
C GLN A 343 1.47 -43.84 16.52
N GLN A 344 2.41 -43.11 17.15
CA GLN A 344 2.28 -42.53 18.49
C GLN A 344 2.06 -41.01 18.46
N LEU A 345 1.33 -40.50 19.45
CA LEU A 345 1.38 -39.09 19.83
C LEU A 345 2.73 -38.83 20.51
N VAL A 346 3.60 -38.07 19.86
CA VAL A 346 4.96 -37.75 20.35
C VAL A 346 4.91 -36.60 21.34
N GLN A 347 4.16 -35.54 21.01
CA GLN A 347 4.10 -34.34 21.82
C GLN A 347 2.72 -33.70 21.77
N LYS A 348 2.36 -33.07 22.87
CA LYS A 348 1.13 -32.29 23.02
C LYS A 348 1.48 -30.92 23.58
N LEU A 349 1.13 -29.87 22.85
CA LEU A 349 1.46 -28.49 23.20
C LEU A 349 0.18 -27.71 23.50
N ASP A 350 0.14 -27.05 24.66
CA ASP A 350 -0.86 -26.04 24.99
C ASP A 350 -0.38 -24.70 24.42
N VAL A 351 -0.98 -24.26 23.31
CA VAL A 351 -0.45 -23.15 22.49
C VAL A 351 -1.13 -21.83 22.81
N CYS A 352 -2.45 -21.84 23.02
CA CYS A 352 -3.23 -20.65 23.30
C CYS A 352 -4.55 -20.98 24.01
N GLY A 353 -5.17 -19.99 24.66
CA GLY A 353 -6.44 -20.17 25.39
C GLY A 353 -7.69 -20.28 24.51
N THR A 354 -7.56 -20.26 23.17
CA THR A 354 -8.68 -20.41 22.22
C THR A 354 -8.36 -21.46 21.18
N GLY A 355 -9.38 -22.02 20.50
CA GLY A 355 -9.14 -23.10 19.54
C GLY A 355 -8.18 -22.73 18.41
N ILE A 356 -7.25 -23.63 18.08
CA ILE A 356 -6.39 -23.52 16.88
C ILE A 356 -7.26 -23.87 15.66
N ALA A 357 -7.56 -22.89 14.83
CA ALA A 357 -8.32 -23.07 13.60
C ALA A 357 -7.43 -23.55 12.44
N GLN A 358 -6.17 -23.10 12.43
CA GLN A 358 -5.20 -23.34 11.37
C GLN A 358 -3.84 -23.69 11.95
N ILE A 359 -3.11 -24.62 11.34
CA ILE A 359 -1.73 -24.96 11.71
C ILE A 359 -0.88 -25.03 10.44
N GLN A 360 0.35 -24.52 10.48
CA GLN A 360 1.29 -24.53 9.36
C GLN A 360 2.68 -24.94 9.85
N CYS A 361 3.48 -25.57 8.99
CA CYS A 361 4.84 -25.99 9.32
C CYS A 361 5.81 -25.49 8.25
N PHE A 362 6.72 -24.59 8.62
CA PHE A 362 7.72 -24.03 7.70
C PHE A 362 9.10 -24.05 8.36
N ASP A 363 10.11 -24.51 7.63
CA ASP A 363 11.48 -24.87 8.07
C ASP A 363 11.63 -25.57 9.45
N GLY A 364 10.57 -26.24 9.92
CA GLY A 364 10.58 -26.96 11.20
C GLY A 364 10.05 -26.15 12.38
N ALA A 365 9.82 -24.85 12.20
CA ALA A 365 8.92 -24.08 13.05
C ALA A 365 7.45 -24.44 12.74
N VAL A 366 6.58 -24.30 13.74
CA VAL A 366 5.13 -24.52 13.63
C VAL A 366 4.42 -23.20 13.91
N PHE A 367 3.46 -22.84 13.08
CA PHE A 367 2.67 -21.61 13.19
C PHE A 367 1.21 -21.97 13.43
N CYS A 368 0.67 -21.54 14.56
CA CYS A 368 -0.70 -21.85 14.98
C CYS A 368 -1.57 -20.61 14.90
N GLY A 369 -2.58 -20.61 14.03
CA GLY A 369 -3.59 -19.56 13.89
C GLY A 369 -4.79 -19.82 14.77
N ALA A 370 -5.07 -18.92 15.71
CA ALA A 370 -6.08 -19.09 16.75
C ALA A 370 -7.41 -18.38 16.45
N ASN A 371 -8.49 -18.86 17.09
CA ASN A 371 -9.81 -18.22 17.09
C ASN A 371 -9.80 -16.82 17.73
N SER A 372 -8.76 -16.46 18.49
CA SER A 372 -8.52 -15.10 19.01
C SER A 372 -7.96 -14.13 17.98
N GLY A 373 -7.63 -14.56 16.75
CA GLY A 373 -6.97 -13.72 15.74
C GLY A 373 -5.45 -13.61 15.89
N SER A 374 -4.89 -14.24 16.91
CA SER A 374 -3.46 -14.32 17.18
C SER A 374 -2.80 -15.49 16.44
N VAL A 375 -1.59 -15.26 15.95
CA VAL A 375 -0.67 -16.31 15.51
C VAL A 375 0.30 -16.61 16.65
N THR A 376 0.73 -17.86 16.78
CA THR A 376 1.82 -18.27 17.67
C THR A 376 2.84 -19.10 16.91
N ARG A 377 4.12 -18.70 16.98
CA ARG A 377 5.27 -19.45 16.45
C ARG A 377 5.82 -20.35 17.56
N ILE A 378 6.08 -21.58 17.17
CA ILE A 378 6.72 -22.61 17.98
C ILE A 378 7.99 -23.03 17.23
N ASP A 379 9.11 -23.17 17.93
CA ASP A 379 10.39 -23.54 17.32
C ASP A 379 10.51 -25.04 16.99
N ASN A 380 11.66 -25.44 16.43
CA ASN A 380 11.97 -26.83 16.10
C ASN A 380 12.26 -27.74 17.32
N ARG A 381 12.26 -27.19 18.54
CA ARG A 381 12.35 -27.90 19.84
C ARG A 381 11.00 -27.98 20.55
N TYR A 382 9.94 -27.47 19.91
CA TYR A 382 8.59 -27.34 20.45
C TYR A 382 8.45 -26.34 21.62
N ALA A 383 9.37 -25.38 21.73
CA ALA A 383 9.25 -24.23 22.63
C ALA A 383 8.46 -23.10 21.96
N HIS A 384 7.80 -22.27 22.78
CA HIS A 384 7.17 -21.02 22.32
C HIS A 384 8.25 -20.02 21.89
N ALA A 385 8.09 -19.42 20.71
CA ALA A 385 9.06 -18.49 20.11
C ALA A 385 8.46 -17.12 19.78
N GLY A 386 7.22 -16.85 20.21
CA GLY A 386 6.52 -15.58 19.98
C GLY A 386 5.06 -15.74 19.58
N SER A 387 4.24 -14.77 19.96
CA SER A 387 2.83 -14.65 19.54
C SER A 387 2.53 -13.19 19.20
N TRP A 388 1.74 -12.96 18.15
CA TRP A 388 1.31 -11.62 17.74
C TRP A 388 -0.13 -11.64 17.25
N GLN A 389 -0.77 -10.47 17.21
CA GLN A 389 -2.13 -10.32 16.72
C GLN A 389 -2.13 -10.11 15.21
N ALA A 390 -2.73 -11.03 14.44
CA ALA A 390 -2.76 -10.92 12.98
C ALA A 390 -4.07 -10.33 12.46
N HIS A 391 -5.19 -10.62 13.14
CA HIS A 391 -6.55 -10.23 12.76
C HIS A 391 -7.31 -9.69 13.98
N ARG A 392 -8.29 -8.82 13.77
CA ARG A 392 -9.25 -8.37 14.80
C ARG A 392 -10.32 -9.44 15.10
N GLY A 393 -10.49 -10.40 14.18
CA GLY A 393 -11.36 -11.57 14.32
C GLY A 393 -10.60 -12.89 14.25
N LYS A 394 -11.33 -14.01 14.13
CA LYS A 394 -10.78 -15.36 13.96
C LYS A 394 -9.90 -15.44 12.71
N ILE A 395 -8.75 -16.08 12.84
CA ILE A 395 -8.05 -16.67 11.68
C ILE A 395 -8.89 -17.86 11.20
N LEU A 396 -9.23 -17.85 9.91
CA LEU A 396 -10.00 -18.92 9.26
C LEU A 396 -9.16 -19.65 8.20
N ALA A 397 -8.28 -18.94 7.50
CA ALA A 397 -7.36 -19.49 6.50
C ALA A 397 -5.91 -19.16 6.84
N SER A 398 -4.98 -20.02 6.45
CA SER A 398 -3.56 -19.67 6.38
C SER A 398 -2.82 -20.55 5.37
N ALA A 399 -1.68 -20.07 4.87
CA ALA A 399 -0.72 -20.85 4.11
C ALA A 399 0.70 -20.29 4.31
N VAL A 400 1.70 -21.13 4.09
CA VAL A 400 3.12 -20.75 4.08
C VAL A 400 3.71 -20.96 2.68
N ALA A 401 4.57 -20.04 2.24
CA ALA A 401 5.17 -20.06 0.90
C ALA A 401 6.59 -19.48 0.91
N LYS A 402 7.38 -19.85 -0.10
CA LYS A 402 8.67 -19.23 -0.39
C LYS A 402 8.61 -18.57 -1.77
N VAL A 403 8.62 -17.23 -1.79
CA VAL A 403 8.41 -16.38 -2.96
C VAL A 403 9.72 -15.67 -3.27
N GLY A 404 10.53 -16.24 -4.16
CA GLY A 404 11.89 -15.77 -4.39
C GLY A 404 12.78 -15.94 -3.14
N SER A 405 13.27 -14.83 -2.60
CA SER A 405 13.96 -14.74 -1.31
C SER A 405 13.01 -14.87 -0.11
N ARG A 406 11.76 -14.42 -0.26
CA ARG A 406 10.80 -14.17 0.83
C ARG A 406 10.26 -15.47 1.39
N GLU A 407 10.24 -15.60 2.71
CA GLU A 407 9.58 -16.70 3.40
C GLU A 407 8.36 -16.13 4.12
N LEU A 408 7.17 -16.49 3.64
CA LEU A 408 5.92 -15.81 3.99
C LEU A 408 4.96 -16.77 4.69
N LEU A 409 4.39 -16.31 5.81
CA LEU A 409 3.12 -16.79 6.34
C LEU A 409 2.04 -15.81 5.90
N VAL A 410 0.97 -16.31 5.28
CA VAL A 410 -0.21 -15.52 4.95
C VAL A 410 -1.38 -16.02 5.77
N THR A 411 -2.13 -15.11 6.41
CA THR A 411 -3.31 -15.43 7.22
C THR A 411 -4.54 -14.68 6.69
N GLY A 412 -5.69 -15.36 6.66
CA GLY A 412 -6.99 -14.81 6.26
C GLY A 412 -7.98 -14.86 7.42
N GLY A 413 -8.67 -13.74 7.67
CA GLY A 413 -9.54 -13.57 8.82
C GLY A 413 -11.02 -13.37 8.50
N ASN A 414 -11.85 -13.52 9.54
CA ASN A 414 -13.26 -13.14 9.49
C ASN A 414 -13.53 -11.63 9.67
N ASP A 415 -12.45 -10.84 9.80
CA ASP A 415 -12.46 -9.38 9.75
C ASP A 415 -12.31 -8.84 8.31
N ASN A 416 -12.55 -9.69 7.32
CA ASN A 416 -12.38 -9.46 5.89
C ASN A 416 -10.93 -9.12 5.45
N SER A 417 -9.92 -9.30 6.32
CA SER A 417 -8.53 -8.98 5.95
C SER A 417 -7.68 -10.21 5.67
N ILE A 418 -6.62 -10.01 4.89
CA ILE A 418 -5.50 -10.93 4.66
C ILE A 418 -4.23 -10.21 5.12
N ALA A 419 -3.38 -10.87 5.91
CA ALA A 419 -2.11 -10.31 6.39
C ALA A 419 -0.93 -11.18 5.95
N PHE A 420 0.15 -10.53 5.51
CA PHE A 420 1.37 -11.17 5.00
C PHE A 420 2.51 -10.91 5.98
N TRP A 421 3.14 -11.97 6.47
CA TRP A 421 4.16 -11.92 7.50
C TRP A 421 5.46 -12.52 6.98
N ASN A 422 6.56 -11.77 7.08
CA ASN A 422 7.89 -12.33 6.86
C ASN A 422 8.24 -13.25 8.05
N ILE A 423 8.49 -14.52 7.78
CA ILE A 423 8.84 -15.55 8.78
C ILE A 423 10.27 -16.06 8.63
N ALA A 424 11.06 -15.46 7.73
CA ALA A 424 12.47 -15.75 7.54
C ALA A 424 13.27 -15.50 8.84
N ASP A 425 14.22 -16.37 9.15
CA ASP A 425 15.05 -16.25 10.35
C ASP A 425 16.11 -15.14 10.18
N ASP A 426 16.55 -14.47 11.26
CA ASP A 426 17.56 -13.40 11.18
C ASP A 426 18.90 -13.89 10.56
N ARG A 427 19.19 -15.19 10.70
CA ARG A 427 20.33 -15.86 10.05
C ARG A 427 20.22 -15.96 8.51
N SER A 428 19.01 -15.87 7.97
CA SER A 428 18.76 -15.80 6.53
C SER A 428 18.78 -14.36 6.00
N ARG A 429 18.28 -13.38 6.79
CA ARG A 429 18.36 -11.94 6.47
C ARG A 429 19.80 -11.50 6.21
N ALA A 430 20.75 -11.94 7.04
CA ALA A 430 22.18 -11.69 6.86
C ALA A 430 22.83 -12.34 5.61
N ARG A 431 22.04 -12.93 4.71
CA ARG A 431 22.47 -13.50 3.41
C ARG A 431 21.64 -12.98 2.22
N THR A 432 20.67 -12.09 2.42
CA THR A 432 19.92 -11.47 1.34
C THR A 432 20.82 -10.49 0.56
N GLN A 433 20.56 -10.30 -0.73
CA GLN A 433 21.18 -9.21 -1.49
C GLN A 433 20.60 -7.86 -1.03
N MET A 434 21.43 -6.83 -0.93
CA MET A 434 21.02 -5.52 -0.41
C MET A 434 20.16 -4.71 -1.40
N ASN A 435 19.90 -5.23 -2.60
CA ASN A 435 19.18 -4.58 -3.70
C ASN A 435 17.68 -4.95 -3.82
N THR A 436 17.16 -5.85 -2.97
CA THR A 436 15.81 -6.41 -3.15
C THR A 436 14.68 -5.44 -2.76
N ASN A 437 13.49 -5.66 -3.32
CA ASN A 437 12.28 -4.90 -2.99
C ASN A 437 11.88 -5.00 -1.51
N ASP A 438 12.23 -6.09 -0.82
CA ASP A 438 12.04 -6.23 0.63
C ASP A 438 12.95 -5.30 1.43
N GLU A 439 14.24 -5.21 1.08
CA GLU A 439 15.19 -4.29 1.74
C GLU A 439 14.85 -2.83 1.43
N LEU A 440 14.38 -2.53 0.21
CA LEU A 440 13.84 -1.21 -0.17
C LEU A 440 12.63 -0.84 0.72
N PHE A 441 11.68 -1.76 0.90
CA PHE A 441 10.51 -1.57 1.76
C PHE A 441 10.88 -1.40 3.24
N SER A 442 11.80 -2.22 3.75
CA SER A 442 12.31 -2.10 5.13
C SER A 442 13.06 -0.79 5.36
N SER A 443 13.87 -0.35 4.40
CA SER A 443 14.52 0.96 4.42
C SER A 443 13.51 2.11 4.39
N LEU A 444 12.45 2.01 3.59
CA LEU A 444 11.39 3.01 3.52
C LEU A 444 10.57 3.08 4.81
N ARG A 445 10.29 1.93 5.45
CA ARG A 445 9.66 1.86 6.79
C ARG A 445 10.50 2.60 7.83
N GLN A 446 11.82 2.37 7.86
CA GLN A 446 12.71 3.08 8.76
C GLN A 446 12.78 4.58 8.42
N PHE A 447 12.88 4.95 7.15
CA PHE A 447 13.04 6.34 6.72
C PHE A 447 11.78 7.20 6.99
N VAL A 448 10.59 6.62 6.85
CA VAL A 448 9.31 7.25 7.23
C VAL A 448 9.18 7.40 8.75
N SER A 449 9.81 6.56 9.56
CA SER A 449 9.73 6.67 11.03
C SER A 449 10.43 7.90 11.62
N TYR A 450 11.41 8.48 10.92
CA TYR A 450 12.00 9.77 11.29
C TYR A 450 11.04 10.92 10.99
N ARG A 451 10.66 11.68 12.02
CA ARG A 451 9.72 12.82 11.97
C ARG A 451 10.40 14.09 11.46
N THR A 452 10.80 14.07 10.18
CA THR A 452 11.69 15.05 9.55
C THR A 452 11.03 16.41 9.20
N VAL A 453 10.38 17.06 10.17
CA VAL A 453 9.72 18.36 9.95
C VAL A 453 10.69 19.53 10.16
N ALA A 454 11.17 20.13 9.07
CA ALA A 454 12.34 21.03 9.06
C ALA A 454 12.21 22.36 9.84
N ASP A 455 10.99 22.88 10.05
CA ASP A 455 10.76 24.11 10.80
C ASP A 455 10.49 23.90 12.31
N LYS A 456 10.47 22.64 12.75
CA LYS A 456 9.95 22.23 14.07
C LYS A 456 11.09 21.85 15.03
N PRO A 457 11.38 22.63 16.10
CA PRO A 457 12.53 22.37 16.99
C PRO A 457 12.56 21.00 17.66
N ALA A 458 11.41 20.34 17.84
CA ALA A 458 11.32 18.98 18.37
C ALA A 458 11.79 17.89 17.38
N CYS A 459 11.86 18.21 16.08
CA CYS A 459 12.15 17.28 14.99
C CYS A 459 13.62 17.29 14.54
N VAL A 460 14.44 18.24 15.01
CA VAL A 460 15.85 18.40 14.60
C VAL A 460 16.68 17.12 14.80
N GLY A 461 16.43 16.38 15.89
CA GLY A 461 17.08 15.08 16.13
C GLY A 461 16.76 14.04 15.05
N ASP A 462 15.49 13.96 14.64
CA ASP A 462 15.02 13.03 13.61
C ASP A 462 15.51 13.45 12.21
N CYS A 463 15.57 14.76 11.91
CA CYS A 463 16.19 15.27 10.68
C CYS A 463 17.67 14.85 10.58
N HIS A 464 18.42 14.99 11.67
CA HIS A 464 19.83 14.61 11.70
C HIS A 464 20.03 13.09 11.65
N GLU A 465 19.18 12.28 12.30
CA GLU A 465 19.25 10.83 12.16
C GLU A 465 18.76 10.31 10.80
N ALA A 466 17.83 10.98 10.13
CA ALA A 466 17.45 10.69 8.75
C ALA A 466 18.60 10.96 7.76
N ALA A 467 19.27 12.11 7.88
CA ALA A 467 20.48 12.41 7.10
C ALA A 467 21.61 11.40 7.38
N ASN A 468 21.81 11.02 8.65
CA ASN A 468 22.75 9.98 9.04
C ASN A 468 22.34 8.59 8.51
N PHE A 469 21.05 8.25 8.47
CA PHE A 469 20.53 7.00 7.91
C PHE A 469 20.82 6.92 6.41
N LEU A 470 20.43 7.92 5.63
CA LEU A 470 20.76 8.00 4.20
C LEU A 470 22.27 7.93 3.97
N ARG A 471 23.07 8.64 4.78
CA ARG A 471 24.53 8.57 4.69
C ARG A 471 25.07 7.16 4.98
N LYS A 472 24.60 6.49 6.03
CA LYS A 472 24.99 5.10 6.38
C LYS A 472 24.67 4.16 5.21
N LEU A 473 23.48 4.29 4.63
CA LEU A 473 22.98 3.48 3.51
C LEU A 473 23.80 3.71 2.22
N CYS A 474 24.03 4.96 1.83
CA CYS A 474 24.88 5.30 0.68
C CYS A 474 26.33 4.76 0.82
N ASN A 475 26.93 4.83 2.02
CA ASN A 475 28.27 4.24 2.25
C ASN A 475 28.26 2.71 2.17
N ALA A 476 27.21 2.05 2.67
CA ALA A 476 27.06 0.59 2.55
C ALA A 476 26.98 0.14 1.07
N PHE A 477 26.39 0.97 0.22
CA PHE A 477 26.31 0.77 -1.23
C PHE A 477 27.56 1.25 -2.00
N GLY A 478 28.62 1.68 -1.31
CA GLY A 478 29.90 2.05 -1.91
C GLY A 478 30.03 3.51 -2.40
N ALA A 479 29.09 4.39 -2.07
CA ALA A 479 29.20 5.81 -2.41
C ALA A 479 30.24 6.54 -1.55
N GLN A 480 30.94 7.52 -2.12
CA GLN A 480 31.66 8.52 -1.34
C GLN A 480 30.66 9.58 -0.85
N THR A 481 30.52 9.78 0.46
CA THR A 481 29.57 10.74 1.04
C THR A 481 30.21 11.90 1.81
N SER A 482 29.62 13.08 1.73
CA SER A 482 29.83 14.22 2.64
C SER A 482 28.48 14.78 3.12
N LEU A 483 28.48 15.44 4.29
CA LEU A 483 27.35 16.24 4.75
C LEU A 483 27.75 17.72 4.68
N ILE A 484 26.88 18.55 4.13
CA ILE A 484 27.11 19.97 3.90
C ILE A 484 26.05 20.75 4.68
N SER A 485 26.43 21.37 5.79
CA SER A 485 25.56 22.25 6.58
C SER A 485 25.54 23.67 5.98
N PRO A 486 24.39 24.24 5.60
CA PRO A 486 24.31 25.63 5.12
C PRO A 486 24.52 26.67 6.22
N HIS A 487 24.11 26.35 7.45
CA HIS A 487 24.24 27.13 8.67
C HIS A 487 24.20 26.18 9.88
N ASP A 488 24.55 26.67 11.07
CA ASP A 488 24.48 25.88 12.31
C ASP A 488 23.04 25.54 12.75
N ASP A 489 22.04 26.26 12.22
CA ASP A 489 20.60 26.15 12.56
C ASP A 489 19.76 25.48 11.44
N LEU A 490 20.38 24.93 10.41
CA LEU A 490 19.73 24.38 9.22
C LEU A 490 20.14 22.92 8.96
N ASN A 491 19.25 22.16 8.32
CA ASN A 491 19.43 20.73 8.15
C ASN A 491 20.54 20.44 7.11
N PRO A 492 21.41 19.43 7.33
CA PRO A 492 22.55 19.17 6.45
C PRO A 492 22.10 18.53 5.13
N LEU A 493 22.65 19.03 4.03
CA LEU A 493 22.54 18.39 2.71
C LEU A 493 23.43 17.14 2.67
N LEU A 494 22.91 16.03 2.16
CA LEU A 494 23.72 14.85 1.83
C LEU A 494 24.20 14.93 0.39
N LEU A 495 25.52 14.93 0.21
CA LEU A 495 26.18 14.74 -1.08
C LEU A 495 26.74 13.31 -1.11
N ALA A 496 26.25 12.45 -2.00
CA ALA A 496 26.71 11.07 -2.16
C ALA A 496 27.03 10.75 -3.62
N LYS A 497 28.22 10.19 -3.89
CA LYS A 497 28.76 10.01 -5.24
C LYS A 497 29.05 8.55 -5.55
N PHE A 498 28.40 8.02 -6.58
CA PHE A 498 28.68 6.74 -7.19
C PHE A 498 29.46 6.94 -8.49
N GLN A 499 30.51 6.15 -8.71
CA GLN A 499 31.31 6.15 -9.94
C GLN A 499 30.77 5.10 -10.90
N ALA A 500 30.68 5.40 -12.20
CA ALA A 500 30.30 4.39 -13.19
C ALA A 500 31.24 3.16 -13.13
N SER A 501 30.70 1.96 -12.98
CA SER A 501 31.46 0.70 -13.08
C SER A 501 31.97 0.48 -14.50
N LEU A 502 31.16 0.83 -15.50
CA LEU A 502 31.55 0.75 -16.90
C LEU A 502 32.62 1.81 -17.25
N HIS A 503 33.40 1.52 -18.29
CA HIS A 503 34.42 2.42 -18.84
C HIS A 503 34.05 2.92 -20.26
N PRO A 504 32.98 3.72 -20.43
CA PRO A 504 32.71 4.39 -21.70
C PRO A 504 33.80 5.43 -22.00
N GLN A 505 34.04 5.75 -23.28
CA GLN A 505 35.10 6.69 -23.69
C GLN A 505 34.93 8.11 -23.12
N ARG A 506 33.71 8.49 -22.72
CA ARG A 506 33.42 9.65 -21.88
C ARG A 506 32.40 9.23 -20.83
N LYS A 507 32.78 9.24 -19.55
CA LYS A 507 31.82 9.07 -18.45
C LYS A 507 30.91 10.31 -18.38
N LYS A 508 29.59 10.07 -18.39
CA LYS A 508 28.55 11.07 -18.10
C LYS A 508 28.37 11.19 -16.59
N THR A 509 27.99 12.37 -16.09
CA THR A 509 27.55 12.53 -14.69
C THR A 509 26.09 12.99 -14.62
N LEU A 510 25.25 12.27 -13.89
CA LEU A 510 23.88 12.66 -13.56
C LEU A 510 23.80 13.10 -12.10
N LEU A 511 23.15 14.23 -11.84
CA LEU A 511 22.79 14.69 -10.50
C LEU A 511 21.34 14.30 -10.22
N PHE A 512 21.10 13.51 -9.17
CA PHE A 512 19.77 13.24 -8.63
C PHE A 512 19.50 14.18 -7.45
N TYR A 513 18.40 14.93 -7.51
CA TYR A 513 17.93 15.77 -6.41
C TYR A 513 16.65 15.21 -5.79
N GLY A 514 16.55 15.35 -4.46
CA GLY A 514 15.34 15.15 -3.67
C GLY A 514 15.51 15.81 -2.30
N HIS A 515 14.54 15.61 -1.39
CA HIS A 515 14.61 16.09 -0.02
C HIS A 515 14.10 15.05 0.98
N TYR A 516 14.64 15.08 2.21
CA TYR A 516 14.26 14.16 3.28
C TYR A 516 13.32 14.78 4.33
N ASP A 517 13.13 16.10 4.30
CA ASP A 517 12.13 16.78 5.11
C ASP A 517 10.71 16.67 4.52
N VAL A 518 9.73 16.85 5.39
CA VAL A 518 8.31 16.59 5.13
C VAL A 518 7.42 17.59 5.87
N VAL A 519 6.25 17.96 5.33
CA VAL A 519 5.27 18.75 6.10
C VAL A 519 4.77 18.04 7.37
N ASP A 520 4.40 18.84 8.38
CA ASP A 520 3.82 18.38 9.64
C ASP A 520 2.57 17.48 9.44
N ALA A 521 2.36 16.57 10.39
CA ALA A 521 1.28 15.58 10.36
C ALA A 521 0.65 15.32 11.75
N GLU A 522 0.85 16.22 12.73
CA GLU A 522 0.25 16.07 14.07
C GLU A 522 -1.29 16.07 14.06
N ASP A 523 -1.85 14.94 14.50
CA ASP A 523 -3.25 14.50 14.37
C ASP A 523 -4.25 15.26 15.28
N THR A 524 -3.83 16.37 15.91
CA THR A 524 -4.54 16.98 17.06
C THR A 524 -4.57 18.51 17.07
N LYS A 525 -5.17 19.15 16.05
CA LYS A 525 -5.58 20.57 16.12
C LYS A 525 -7.07 20.76 16.43
N ASP A 526 -7.94 19.84 15.98
CA ASP A 526 -9.41 19.99 16.09
C ASP A 526 -10.10 18.85 16.86
N GLY A 527 -9.35 17.93 17.46
CA GLY A 527 -9.90 16.78 18.22
C GLY A 527 -10.51 15.66 17.35
N HIS A 528 -10.45 15.78 16.02
CA HIS A 528 -10.80 14.74 15.07
C HIS A 528 -9.54 14.09 14.51
N GLN A 529 -9.46 12.75 14.60
CA GLN A 529 -8.41 11.96 13.98
C GLN A 529 -8.50 12.11 12.45
N ARG A 530 -7.45 12.62 11.82
CA ARG A 530 -7.37 12.84 10.36
C ARG A 530 -6.67 11.68 9.65
N TRP A 531 -5.68 11.08 10.29
CA TRP A 531 -4.97 9.91 9.77
C TRP A 531 -5.59 8.60 10.27
N SER A 532 -5.62 7.59 9.39
CA SER A 532 -6.14 6.26 9.70
C SER A 532 -5.16 5.36 10.48
N ALA A 533 -3.88 5.76 10.55
CA ALA A 533 -2.78 5.17 11.30
C ALA A 533 -1.78 6.28 11.70
N ASP A 534 -0.74 6.00 12.49
CA ASP A 534 0.32 7.00 12.77
C ASP A 534 1.01 7.39 11.44
N PRO A 535 1.05 8.68 11.04
CA PRO A 535 1.70 9.12 9.81
C PRO A 535 3.18 8.72 9.73
N PHE A 536 3.86 8.54 10.86
CA PHE A 536 5.26 8.13 10.93
C PHE A 536 5.43 6.62 11.20
N SER A 537 4.40 5.82 10.92
CA SER A 537 4.50 4.35 10.90
C SER A 537 3.98 3.81 9.58
N LEU A 538 4.90 3.33 8.72
CA LEU A 538 4.57 2.91 7.35
C LEU A 538 3.56 1.76 7.35
N HIS A 539 2.32 2.05 6.95
CA HIS A 539 1.17 1.15 7.02
C HIS A 539 0.81 0.59 5.62
N PRO A 540 1.20 -0.66 5.31
CA PRO A 540 1.01 -1.25 3.98
C PRO A 540 -0.39 -1.86 3.80
N LEU A 541 -1.19 -1.32 2.86
CA LEU A 541 -2.60 -1.69 2.66
C LEU A 541 -3.01 -1.66 1.17
N ASN A 542 -3.62 -2.74 0.66
CA ASN A 542 -4.32 -2.79 -0.65
C ASN A 542 -3.49 -2.32 -1.87
N GLY A 543 -2.23 -2.77 -2.02
CA GLY A 543 -1.34 -2.28 -3.09
C GLY A 543 -0.65 -0.93 -2.81
N TYR A 544 -0.97 -0.24 -1.71
CA TYR A 544 -0.38 1.05 -1.32
C TYR A 544 0.41 0.97 -0.02
N LEU A 545 1.35 1.89 0.16
CA LEU A 545 2.10 2.15 1.38
C LEU A 545 1.66 3.51 1.91
N TYR A 546 1.11 3.58 3.13
CA TYR A 546 0.64 4.83 3.73
C TYR A 546 1.63 5.37 4.77
N GLY A 547 1.93 6.67 4.73
CA GLY A 547 2.83 7.36 5.67
C GLY A 547 3.28 8.73 5.16
N ARG A 548 3.65 9.66 6.05
CA ARG A 548 4.10 11.01 5.68
C ARG A 548 5.48 10.96 5.01
N GLY A 549 5.55 11.60 3.84
CA GLY A 549 6.69 11.66 2.94
C GLY A 549 6.99 10.37 2.19
N VAL A 550 6.06 9.40 2.17
CA VAL A 550 6.23 8.15 1.41
C VAL A 550 6.30 8.41 -0.10
N THR A 551 5.56 9.41 -0.61
CA THR A 551 5.73 9.92 -1.97
C THR A 551 6.54 11.22 -2.01
N ASP A 552 6.50 12.04 -0.95
CA ASP A 552 7.08 13.39 -0.93
C ASP A 552 8.16 13.55 0.17
N ASN A 553 9.42 13.17 -0.02
CA ASN A 553 10.04 12.57 -1.21
C ASN A 553 10.83 11.27 -0.89
N LYS A 554 10.55 10.62 0.24
CA LYS A 554 11.36 9.52 0.80
C LYS A 554 11.35 8.24 -0.04
N GLY A 555 10.19 7.86 -0.60
CA GLY A 555 10.06 6.72 -1.51
C GLY A 555 10.89 6.89 -2.79
N PRO A 556 10.70 7.99 -3.55
CA PRO A 556 11.50 8.30 -4.73
C PRO A 556 13.01 8.33 -4.50
N ILE A 557 13.48 8.90 -3.38
CA ILE A 557 14.91 8.87 -2.99
C ILE A 557 15.43 7.44 -2.89
N LEU A 558 14.71 6.56 -2.17
CA LEU A 558 15.16 5.19 -1.98
C LEU A 558 15.04 4.36 -3.25
N ALA A 559 14.02 4.57 -4.08
CA ALA A 559 13.91 3.93 -5.39
C ALA A 559 15.10 4.31 -6.29
N ALA A 560 15.50 5.59 -6.32
CA ALA A 560 16.69 6.04 -7.04
C ALA A 560 17.98 5.44 -6.47
N LEU A 561 18.13 5.39 -5.14
CA LEU A 561 19.30 4.85 -4.48
C LEU A 561 19.48 3.34 -4.76
N TYR A 562 18.43 2.55 -4.55
CA TYR A 562 18.43 1.11 -4.81
C TYR A 562 18.65 0.76 -6.30
N ALA A 563 18.14 1.60 -7.21
CA ALA A 563 18.40 1.47 -8.64
C ALA A 563 19.88 1.64 -9.00
N VAL A 564 20.62 2.51 -8.29
CA VAL A 564 22.08 2.62 -8.44
C VAL A 564 22.78 1.43 -7.80
N THR A 565 22.38 1.02 -6.59
CA THR A 565 22.97 -0.15 -5.89
C THR A 565 22.94 -1.41 -6.72
N GLU A 566 21.80 -1.74 -7.34
CA GLU A 566 21.68 -2.94 -8.19
C GLU A 566 22.66 -2.88 -9.37
N LEU A 567 22.92 -1.70 -9.95
CA LEU A 567 23.88 -1.56 -11.04
C LEU A 567 25.33 -1.58 -10.57
N VAL A 568 25.63 -1.09 -9.36
CA VAL A 568 26.98 -1.15 -8.78
C VAL A 568 27.35 -2.58 -8.40
N GLU A 569 26.44 -3.33 -7.75
CA GLU A 569 26.65 -4.74 -7.38
C GLU A 569 26.80 -5.67 -8.59
N ASN A 570 26.29 -5.29 -9.76
CA ASN A 570 26.37 -6.07 -11.01
C ASN A 570 27.36 -5.48 -12.05
N ASP A 571 28.24 -4.55 -11.65
CA ASP A 571 29.21 -3.87 -12.52
C ASP A 571 28.61 -3.18 -13.78
N ALA A 572 27.32 -2.84 -13.75
CA ALA A 572 26.52 -2.41 -14.88
C ALA A 572 26.23 -0.89 -14.93
N LEU A 573 26.71 -0.10 -13.97
CA LEU A 573 26.46 1.34 -13.90
C LEU A 573 27.22 2.10 -15.01
N ALA A 574 26.50 2.80 -15.88
CA ALA A 574 27.07 3.45 -17.07
C ALA A 574 27.52 4.91 -16.85
N CYS A 575 26.81 5.65 -16.01
CA CYS A 575 27.10 7.05 -15.67
C CYS A 575 27.50 7.20 -14.19
N ASN A 576 28.24 8.25 -13.86
CA ASN A 576 28.43 8.63 -12.47
C ASN A 576 27.10 9.20 -11.95
N VAL A 577 26.65 8.80 -10.76
CA VAL A 577 25.42 9.32 -10.16
C VAL A 577 25.77 10.05 -8.87
N ILE A 578 25.34 11.31 -8.78
CA ILE A 578 25.56 12.18 -7.64
C ILE A 578 24.21 12.51 -7.02
N PHE A 579 23.94 11.98 -5.83
CA PHE A 579 22.80 12.38 -5.02
C PHE A 579 23.13 13.67 -4.29
N LEU A 580 22.25 14.65 -4.41
CA LEU A 580 22.27 15.91 -3.66
C LEU A 580 20.89 16.05 -2.99
N ILE A 581 20.81 15.68 -1.72
CA ILE A 581 19.53 15.57 -0.99
C ILE A 581 19.52 16.62 0.12
N GLU A 582 18.54 17.52 0.14
CA GLU A 582 18.37 18.52 1.21
C GLU A 582 17.35 18.07 2.28
N GLY A 583 17.22 18.88 3.35
CA GLY A 583 16.31 18.62 4.46
C GLY A 583 15.57 19.89 4.90
N ASP A 584 15.31 20.79 3.94
CA ASP A 584 14.75 22.12 4.16
C ASP A 584 13.83 22.60 2.99
N GLU A 585 13.42 21.71 2.07
CA GLU A 585 12.61 22.04 0.87
C GLU A 585 11.24 22.60 1.27
N GLU A 586 10.56 21.90 2.19
CA GLU A 586 9.23 22.24 2.73
C GLU A 586 9.29 23.52 3.59
N ALA A 587 10.48 23.87 4.07
CA ALA A 587 10.79 25.13 4.74
C ALA A 587 11.27 26.24 3.78
N GLY A 588 11.32 25.98 2.47
CA GLY A 588 11.68 26.93 1.40
C GLY A 588 13.11 26.82 0.86
N SER A 589 13.70 25.62 0.87
CA SER A 589 15.11 25.32 0.51
C SER A 589 16.12 26.25 1.22
N ARG A 590 15.97 26.40 2.54
CA ARG A 590 16.73 27.37 3.35
C ARG A 590 18.24 27.09 3.26
N GLY A 591 18.99 28.04 2.71
CA GLY A 591 20.45 27.94 2.57
C GLY A 591 20.96 27.06 1.43
N PHE A 592 20.08 26.33 0.72
CA PHE A 592 20.45 25.39 -0.35
C PHE A 592 21.32 26.03 -1.44
N VAL A 593 20.90 27.19 -1.94
CA VAL A 593 21.61 27.94 -3.00
C VAL A 593 23.04 28.29 -2.57
N GLN A 594 23.20 28.77 -1.34
CA GLN A 594 24.49 29.15 -0.77
C GLN A 594 25.39 27.92 -0.59
N ALA A 595 24.85 26.84 -0.03
CA ALA A 595 25.58 25.59 0.17
C ALA A 595 26.09 24.99 -1.15
N VAL A 596 25.23 24.91 -2.16
CA VAL A 596 25.57 24.40 -3.51
C VAL A 596 26.60 25.29 -4.19
N GLN A 597 26.50 26.61 -4.10
CA GLN A 597 27.48 27.53 -4.70
C GLN A 597 28.86 27.45 -4.02
N GLN A 598 28.90 27.32 -2.68
CA GLN A 598 30.15 27.14 -1.93
C GLN A 598 30.82 25.80 -2.25
N HIS A 599 30.05 24.72 -2.34
CA HIS A 599 30.55 23.35 -2.54
C HIS A 599 30.52 22.90 -4.00
N LYS A 600 30.32 23.82 -4.96
CA LYS A 600 30.23 23.53 -6.40
C LYS A 600 31.45 22.80 -6.95
N SER A 601 32.63 23.13 -6.44
CA SER A 601 33.90 22.45 -6.77
C SER A 601 33.97 21.02 -6.24
N GLU A 602 33.29 20.72 -5.12
CA GLU A 602 33.16 19.37 -4.59
C GLU A 602 32.10 18.57 -5.34
N ILE A 603 30.94 19.16 -5.67
CA ILE A 603 29.87 18.53 -6.45
C ILE A 603 30.40 18.16 -7.85
N GLY A 604 31.12 19.07 -8.51
CA GLY A 604 31.84 18.81 -9.75
C GLY A 604 31.02 19.03 -11.03
N HIS A 605 31.44 18.38 -12.12
CA HIS A 605 30.81 18.51 -13.44
C HIS A 605 29.59 17.60 -13.58
N ILE A 606 28.46 18.18 -13.97
CA ILE A 606 27.18 17.52 -14.22
C ILE A 606 26.85 17.60 -15.72
N ASP A 607 26.45 16.49 -16.35
CA ASP A 607 25.90 16.47 -17.72
C ASP A 607 24.37 16.54 -17.74
N TYR A 608 23.70 15.99 -16.72
CA TYR A 608 22.23 15.88 -16.61
C TYR A 608 21.76 16.07 -15.16
N ILE A 609 20.61 16.71 -14.97
CA ILE A 609 19.93 16.83 -13.67
C ILE A 609 18.62 16.03 -13.73
N LEU A 610 18.32 15.28 -12.68
CA LEU A 610 17.10 14.50 -12.53
C LEU A 610 16.44 14.79 -11.19
N LEU A 611 15.15 15.10 -11.24
CA LEU A 611 14.28 15.17 -10.08
C LEU A 611 13.22 14.08 -10.16
N SER A 612 12.76 13.63 -8.99
CA SER A 612 11.66 12.69 -8.87
C SER A 612 10.68 13.10 -7.77
N ASN A 613 10.32 14.39 -7.71
CA ASN A 613 9.26 14.88 -6.83
C ASN A 613 8.13 15.55 -7.67
N SER A 614 7.21 14.73 -8.15
CA SER A 614 6.11 15.14 -9.03
C SER A 614 5.14 13.97 -9.23
N TYR A 615 3.96 14.26 -9.78
CA TYR A 615 2.82 13.35 -9.78
C TYR A 615 2.31 13.06 -11.20
N TRP A 616 1.69 11.89 -11.40
CA TRP A 616 0.92 11.63 -12.62
C TRP A 616 -0.36 12.48 -12.63
N LEU A 617 -0.91 12.67 -13.83
CA LEU A 617 -2.13 13.45 -14.01
C LEU A 617 -3.40 12.69 -13.62
N ASP A 618 -3.33 11.36 -13.57
CA ASP A 618 -4.32 10.42 -13.04
C ASP A 618 -3.62 9.28 -12.26
N ASP A 619 -4.32 8.17 -12.03
CA ASP A 619 -3.78 6.97 -11.36
C ASP A 619 -3.42 5.83 -12.34
N HIS A 620 -3.37 6.09 -13.66
CA HIS A 620 -3.35 5.05 -14.69
C HIS A 620 -2.31 5.26 -15.79
N VAL A 621 -2.02 6.52 -16.16
CA VAL A 621 -1.15 6.86 -17.29
C VAL A 621 0.16 7.47 -16.79
N PRO A 622 1.31 6.80 -17.00
CA PRO A 622 2.61 7.35 -16.67
C PRO A 622 2.84 8.73 -17.30
N CYS A 623 3.53 9.60 -16.57
CA CYS A 623 3.79 10.98 -17.01
C CYS A 623 5.29 11.29 -17.03
N LEU A 624 5.65 12.36 -17.74
CA LEU A 624 6.97 13.01 -17.68
C LEU A 624 6.76 14.52 -17.53
N THR A 625 7.22 15.09 -16.41
CA THR A 625 7.02 16.50 -16.13
C THR A 625 8.13 17.32 -16.79
N PHE A 626 7.76 18.33 -17.57
CA PHE A 626 8.71 19.19 -18.31
C PHE A 626 8.57 20.68 -18.04
N GLY A 627 7.72 21.08 -17.11
CA GLY A 627 7.69 22.46 -16.65
C GLY A 627 6.86 22.64 -15.39
N MET A 628 7.21 23.63 -14.60
CA MET A 628 6.51 24.01 -13.38
C MET A 628 6.29 25.52 -13.36
N ARG A 629 5.21 25.93 -12.70
CA ARG A 629 5.02 27.35 -12.37
C ARG A 629 6.03 27.76 -11.32
N GLY A 630 6.38 29.04 -11.30
CA GLY A 630 7.06 29.65 -10.16
C GLY A 630 6.03 30.15 -9.15
N VAL A 631 6.48 30.67 -8.01
CA VAL A 631 5.60 31.30 -7.02
C VAL A 631 6.28 32.47 -6.31
N VAL A 632 5.51 33.49 -5.98
CA VAL A 632 5.88 34.57 -5.07
C VAL A 632 4.83 34.62 -3.95
N HIS A 633 5.24 34.36 -2.70
CA HIS A 633 4.37 34.51 -1.53
C HIS A 633 4.63 35.85 -0.85
N ALA A 634 3.56 36.54 -0.44
CA ALA A 634 3.62 37.84 0.21
C ALA A 634 2.65 37.94 1.40
N ASN A 635 3.15 38.53 2.48
CA ASN A 635 2.38 39.04 3.61
C ASN A 635 2.21 40.55 3.46
N ILE A 636 0.99 41.05 3.56
CA ILE A 636 0.64 42.48 3.48
C ILE A 636 -0.03 42.85 4.79
N GLU A 637 0.55 43.78 5.55
CA GLU A 637 0.02 44.21 6.85
C GLU A 637 -0.18 45.72 6.87
N ILE A 638 -1.36 46.18 7.28
CA ILE A 638 -1.67 47.59 7.49
C ILE A 638 -1.91 47.79 8.98
N THR A 639 -1.25 48.78 9.58
CA THR A 639 -1.37 49.13 11.01
C THR A 639 -1.66 50.62 11.17
N SER A 640 -2.60 50.96 12.05
CA SER A 640 -2.93 52.34 12.45
C SER A 640 -2.08 52.79 13.62
N GLY A 641 -1.76 54.09 13.69
CA GLY A 641 -1.15 54.73 14.87
C GLY A 641 -2.11 54.91 16.06
N LYS A 642 -3.22 54.15 16.10
CA LYS A 642 -4.27 54.20 17.11
C LYS A 642 -4.58 52.77 17.61
N PRO A 643 -5.02 52.60 18.87
CA PRO A 643 -5.64 51.37 19.32
C PRO A 643 -7.01 51.14 18.63
N ASP A 644 -7.58 49.97 18.84
CA ASP A 644 -8.92 49.61 18.36
C ASP A 644 -9.98 50.64 18.78
N GLN A 645 -10.90 50.97 17.87
CA GLN A 645 -11.87 52.06 18.02
C GLN A 645 -13.32 51.56 17.89
N HIS A 646 -14.31 52.35 18.34
CA HIS A 646 -15.73 51.95 18.28
C HIS A 646 -16.40 52.53 17.03
N SER A 647 -16.83 51.68 16.09
CA SER A 647 -17.30 52.07 14.75
C SER A 647 -18.47 53.06 14.78
N GLY A 648 -19.39 52.94 15.75
CA GLY A 648 -20.52 53.86 15.91
C GLY A 648 -20.20 55.20 16.60
N MET A 649 -18.98 55.42 17.08
CA MET A 649 -18.55 56.64 17.81
C MET A 649 -17.37 57.34 17.13
N ASP A 650 -16.39 56.55 16.70
CA ASP A 650 -15.20 57.01 15.99
C ASP A 650 -15.41 57.08 14.48
N GLY A 651 -16.16 56.12 13.92
CA GLY A 651 -16.36 55.92 12.49
C GLY A 651 -16.95 57.14 11.79
N LYS A 652 -16.14 57.76 10.93
CA LYS A 652 -16.46 58.98 10.19
C LYS A 652 -16.07 58.79 8.72
N ALA A 653 -16.76 59.46 7.81
CA ALA A 653 -16.54 59.33 6.36
C ALA A 653 -15.11 59.72 5.89
N LEU A 654 -14.32 60.37 6.75
CA LEU A 654 -12.93 60.77 6.52
C LEU A 654 -11.92 59.99 7.39
N GLN A 655 -12.30 58.83 7.93
CA GLN A 655 -11.40 57.95 8.68
C GLN A 655 -10.91 56.79 7.80
N HIS A 656 -9.58 56.71 7.65
CA HIS A 656 -8.90 55.53 7.13
C HIS A 656 -8.89 54.43 8.18
N GLU A 657 -9.15 53.19 7.77
CA GLU A 657 -9.28 52.03 8.66
C GLU A 657 -8.48 50.89 8.03
N PRO A 658 -7.56 50.22 8.78
CA PRO A 658 -6.64 49.23 8.20
C PRO A 658 -7.31 48.16 7.33
N LEU A 659 -8.50 47.67 7.73
CA LEU A 659 -9.25 46.68 6.95
C LEU A 659 -9.85 47.28 5.66
N LYS A 660 -10.31 48.54 5.68
CA LYS A 660 -10.82 49.22 4.47
C LYS A 660 -9.69 49.46 3.48
N ASP A 661 -8.58 50.02 3.95
CA ASP A 661 -7.38 50.27 3.14
C ASP A 661 -6.89 48.96 2.50
N LEU A 662 -6.79 47.89 3.30
CA LEU A 662 -6.36 46.56 2.83
C LEU A 662 -7.33 45.97 1.79
N THR A 663 -8.64 46.12 2.00
CA THR A 663 -9.65 45.66 1.05
C THR A 663 -9.52 46.37 -0.30
N VAL A 664 -9.26 47.68 -0.30
CA VAL A 664 -9.06 48.45 -1.54
C VAL A 664 -7.74 48.07 -2.24
N LEU A 665 -6.65 47.84 -1.50
CA LEU A 665 -5.40 47.33 -2.09
C LEU A 665 -5.56 45.95 -2.73
N LEU A 666 -6.20 45.01 -2.05
CA LEU A 666 -6.41 43.66 -2.60
C LEU A 666 -7.32 43.71 -3.83
N ALA A 667 -8.31 44.60 -3.84
CA ALA A 667 -9.14 44.85 -5.02
C ALA A 667 -8.39 45.52 -6.18
N SER A 668 -7.35 46.33 -5.93
CA SER A 668 -6.56 46.96 -7.00
C SER A 668 -5.63 45.99 -7.72
N LEU A 669 -5.27 44.85 -7.10
CA LEU A 669 -4.48 43.79 -7.73
C LEU A 669 -5.24 42.96 -8.78
N ILE A 670 -6.56 43.10 -8.90
CA ILE A 670 -7.41 42.29 -9.78
C ILE A 670 -8.31 43.12 -10.72
N GLY A 671 -8.64 42.53 -11.87
CA GLY A 671 -9.54 43.12 -12.86
C GLY A 671 -11.01 43.09 -12.45
N SER A 672 -11.84 43.84 -13.18
CA SER A 672 -13.31 43.83 -13.02
C SER A 672 -13.96 42.48 -13.37
N SER A 673 -13.21 41.57 -13.99
CA SER A 673 -13.53 40.16 -14.22
C SER A 673 -13.32 39.27 -12.98
N GLY A 674 -12.51 39.72 -12.01
CA GLY A 674 -11.93 38.89 -10.95
C GLY A 674 -10.80 37.95 -11.43
N MET A 675 -10.44 37.95 -12.72
CA MET A 675 -9.51 37.00 -13.33
C MET A 675 -8.18 37.64 -13.76
N ASP A 676 -8.20 38.90 -14.21
CA ASP A 676 -7.00 39.57 -14.74
C ASP A 676 -6.14 40.15 -13.61
N ILE A 677 -4.83 39.91 -13.60
CA ILE A 677 -3.90 40.44 -12.59
C ILE A 677 -3.44 41.84 -12.98
N ARG A 678 -3.62 42.83 -12.11
CA ARG A 678 -3.37 44.26 -12.39
C ARG A 678 -2.04 44.82 -11.86
N ILE A 679 -1.07 43.94 -11.62
CA ILE A 679 0.33 44.35 -11.40
C ILE A 679 0.86 44.98 -12.72
N PRO A 680 1.56 46.13 -12.68
CA PRO A 680 2.11 46.74 -13.89
C PRO A 680 3.04 45.80 -14.68
N ASN A 681 2.89 45.81 -16.01
CA ASN A 681 3.69 45.04 -16.98
C ASN A 681 3.71 43.51 -16.74
N PHE A 682 2.72 42.97 -16.02
CA PHE A 682 2.71 41.59 -15.54
C PHE A 682 2.61 40.54 -16.67
N TYR A 683 1.79 40.82 -17.68
CA TYR A 683 1.56 39.91 -18.82
C TYR A 683 2.54 40.14 -19.99
N ASP A 684 3.31 41.22 -19.98
CA ASP A 684 4.25 41.62 -21.04
C ASP A 684 5.35 40.56 -21.32
N THR A 685 5.57 39.66 -20.36
CA THR A 685 6.53 38.56 -20.40
C THR A 685 5.89 37.17 -20.40
N VAL A 686 4.58 37.07 -20.65
CA VAL A 686 3.87 35.78 -20.77
C VAL A 686 3.83 35.38 -22.25
N ASP A 687 4.47 34.24 -22.58
CA ASP A 687 4.57 33.76 -23.96
C ASP A 687 3.18 33.52 -24.59
N PRO A 688 2.94 33.91 -25.86
CA PRO A 688 1.68 33.62 -26.53
C PRO A 688 1.53 32.12 -26.81
N LEU A 689 0.32 31.58 -26.57
CA LEU A 689 -0.05 30.19 -26.83
C LEU A 689 0.30 29.75 -28.26
N GLN A 690 1.10 28.69 -28.39
CA GLN A 690 1.49 28.18 -29.70
C GLN A 690 0.52 27.12 -30.25
N PRO A 691 0.34 27.01 -31.59
CA PRO A 691 -0.47 25.94 -32.19
C PRO A 691 0.08 24.52 -31.99
N SER A 692 1.35 24.37 -31.58
CA SER A 692 1.93 23.10 -31.13
C SER A 692 1.57 22.81 -29.67
N GLU A 693 1.80 23.76 -28.77
CA GLU A 693 1.38 23.71 -27.36
C GLU A 693 -0.11 23.34 -27.21
N LEU A 694 -1.01 24.00 -27.94
CA LEU A 694 -2.45 23.68 -27.92
C LEU A 694 -2.77 22.26 -28.43
N ARG A 695 -2.01 21.72 -29.38
CA ARG A 695 -2.18 20.33 -29.85
C ARG A 695 -1.70 19.32 -28.80
N ALA A 696 -0.63 19.62 -28.06
CA ALA A 696 -0.17 18.80 -26.95
C ALA A 696 -1.20 18.74 -25.82
N TYR A 697 -1.75 19.89 -25.41
CA TYR A 697 -2.85 19.96 -24.44
C TYR A 697 -4.07 19.14 -24.85
N LYS A 698 -4.47 19.22 -26.13
CA LYS A 698 -5.57 18.40 -26.67
C LYS A 698 -5.24 16.91 -26.63
N GLY A 699 -4.05 16.49 -27.07
CA GLY A 699 -3.65 15.07 -27.04
C GLY A 699 -3.70 14.46 -25.63
N ILE A 700 -3.32 15.22 -24.59
CA ILE A 700 -3.50 14.82 -23.19
C ILE A 700 -4.98 14.67 -22.84
N ALA A 701 -5.82 15.64 -23.20
CA ALA A 701 -7.26 15.59 -22.97
C ALA A 701 -7.92 14.37 -23.65
N THR A 702 -7.63 14.13 -24.93
CA THR A 702 -8.15 12.97 -25.68
C THR A 702 -7.73 11.65 -25.02
N SER A 703 -6.48 11.55 -24.52
CA SER A 703 -5.95 10.34 -23.91
C SER A 703 -6.63 9.99 -22.58
N LEU A 704 -6.86 10.99 -21.72
CA LEU A 704 -7.47 10.77 -20.39
C LEU A 704 -8.99 10.58 -20.44
N MET A 705 -9.69 11.15 -21.44
CA MET A 705 -11.14 11.00 -21.58
C MET A 705 -11.62 9.54 -21.71
N ALA A 706 -10.75 8.60 -22.09
CA ALA A 706 -11.08 7.18 -22.11
C ALA A 706 -11.21 6.55 -20.70
N GLY A 707 -10.44 7.05 -19.72
CA GLY A 707 -10.50 6.60 -18.32
C GLY A 707 -11.48 7.41 -17.46
N HIS A 708 -11.77 8.66 -17.85
CA HIS A 708 -12.49 9.65 -17.04
C HIS A 708 -13.85 10.05 -17.64
N PRO A 709 -14.92 9.25 -17.44
CA PRO A 709 -16.27 9.53 -18.00
C PRO A 709 -16.95 10.78 -17.42
N GLU A 710 -16.40 11.38 -16.37
CA GLU A 710 -16.78 12.70 -15.86
C GLU A 710 -16.32 13.86 -16.76
N ILE A 711 -15.30 13.66 -17.60
CA ILE A 711 -14.79 14.65 -18.56
C ILE A 711 -15.72 14.71 -19.78
N LYS A 712 -16.80 15.48 -19.64
CA LYS A 712 -17.86 15.60 -20.66
C LYS A 712 -17.52 16.53 -21.84
N ASN A 713 -16.39 17.23 -21.80
CA ASN A 713 -16.02 18.22 -22.82
C ASN A 713 -14.49 18.37 -22.90
N GLU A 714 -13.93 17.99 -24.04
CA GLU A 714 -12.48 18.01 -24.31
C GLU A 714 -11.90 19.44 -24.29
N ASP A 715 -12.57 20.41 -24.92
CA ASP A 715 -12.10 21.80 -25.00
C ASP A 715 -12.09 22.47 -23.61
N ALA A 716 -13.11 22.22 -22.79
CA ALA A 716 -13.17 22.73 -21.42
C ALA A 716 -12.09 22.12 -20.51
N PHE A 717 -11.78 20.83 -20.69
CA PHE A 717 -10.68 20.18 -19.96
C PHE A 717 -9.30 20.67 -20.45
N THR A 718 -9.11 20.79 -21.77
CA THR A 718 -7.94 21.41 -22.41
C THR A 718 -7.68 22.80 -21.82
N GLN A 719 -8.73 23.65 -21.72
CA GLN A 719 -8.65 24.98 -21.12
C GLN A 719 -8.29 24.93 -19.63
N SER A 720 -8.81 23.97 -18.87
CA SER A 720 -8.46 23.77 -17.46
C SER A 720 -7.00 23.38 -17.26
N LEU A 721 -6.45 22.49 -18.10
CA LEU A 721 -5.02 22.14 -18.10
C LEU A 721 -4.16 23.38 -18.40
N MET A 722 -4.55 24.20 -19.38
CA MET A 722 -3.87 25.46 -19.69
C MET A 722 -3.88 26.42 -18.47
N GLN A 723 -5.03 26.62 -17.83
CA GLN A 723 -5.18 27.42 -16.61
C GLN A 723 -4.33 26.91 -15.43
N ARG A 724 -4.16 25.59 -15.30
CA ARG A 724 -3.32 24.96 -14.27
C ARG A 724 -1.82 25.13 -14.52
N TRP A 725 -1.37 25.22 -15.78
CA TRP A 725 0.04 25.03 -16.14
C TRP A 725 0.71 26.19 -16.89
N ARG A 726 -0.02 26.93 -17.73
CA ARG A 726 0.52 28.02 -18.57
C ARG A 726 -0.05 29.41 -18.29
N GLU A 727 -1.16 29.52 -17.56
CA GLU A 727 -1.64 30.81 -17.07
C GLU A 727 -1.05 31.14 -15.68
N PRO A 728 -0.63 32.39 -15.43
CA PRO A 728 -0.34 32.87 -14.09
C PRO A 728 -1.65 33.05 -13.28
N ASN A 729 -1.56 33.03 -11.96
CA ASN A 729 -2.71 33.12 -11.06
C ASN A 729 -2.37 33.87 -9.76
N LEU A 730 -3.31 34.63 -9.19
CA LEU A 730 -3.18 35.30 -7.90
C LEU A 730 -4.22 34.72 -6.93
N THR A 731 -3.80 34.42 -5.70
CA THR A 731 -4.71 33.87 -4.68
C THR A 731 -4.42 34.50 -3.33
N VAL A 732 -5.46 35.08 -2.72
CA VAL A 732 -5.44 35.55 -1.33
C VAL A 732 -5.90 34.39 -0.45
N HIS A 733 -4.99 33.88 0.38
CA HIS A 733 -5.21 32.69 1.20
C HIS A 733 -5.95 33.01 2.50
N THR A 734 -5.58 34.11 3.13
CA THR A 734 -6.18 34.55 4.41
C THR A 734 -6.25 36.06 4.46
N ILE A 735 -7.32 36.60 5.02
CA ILE A 735 -7.39 37.96 5.55
C ILE A 735 -7.66 37.83 7.04
N THR A 736 -6.80 38.43 7.85
CA THR A 736 -6.78 38.31 9.30
C THR A 736 -6.86 39.68 9.94
N VAL A 737 -7.61 39.78 11.04
CA VAL A 737 -7.84 40.98 11.82
C VAL A 737 -7.75 40.53 13.29
N PRO A 738 -7.09 41.29 14.20
CA PRO A 738 -7.07 40.97 15.62
C PRO A 738 -8.47 40.78 16.18
N GLU A 739 -8.62 39.86 17.15
CA GLU A 739 -9.93 39.36 17.59
C GLU A 739 -10.84 40.47 18.16
N THR A 740 -11.77 40.95 17.34
CA THR A 740 -12.67 42.03 17.68
C THR A 740 -13.69 41.57 18.71
N LYS A 741 -13.58 42.04 19.96
CA LYS A 741 -14.48 41.68 21.08
C LYS A 741 -15.96 41.97 20.81
N THR A 742 -16.28 42.80 19.83
CA THR A 742 -17.63 43.10 19.37
C THR A 742 -17.63 43.40 17.86
N ALA A 743 -18.76 43.18 17.18
CA ALA A 743 -18.96 43.55 15.77
C ALA A 743 -19.00 45.08 15.50
N VAL A 744 -18.74 45.92 16.52
CA VAL A 744 -18.66 47.38 16.44
C VAL A 744 -17.23 47.90 16.65
N THR A 745 -16.22 47.06 16.45
CA THR A 745 -14.80 47.42 16.58
C THR A 745 -14.15 47.70 15.23
N ILE A 746 -13.55 48.88 15.07
CA ILE A 746 -12.56 49.18 14.03
C ILE A 746 -11.21 48.69 14.57
N ALA A 747 -10.63 47.67 13.96
CA ALA A 747 -9.34 47.14 14.39
C ALA A 747 -8.17 48.07 14.02
N SER A 748 -7.19 48.15 14.91
CA SER A 748 -5.91 48.87 14.75
C SER A 748 -4.98 48.26 13.70
N ARG A 749 -5.27 47.04 13.22
CA ARG A 749 -4.43 46.27 12.29
C ARG A 749 -5.28 45.35 11.41
N ALA A 750 -4.83 45.13 10.18
CA ALA A 750 -5.33 44.06 9.30
C ALA A 750 -4.17 43.48 8.48
N LYS A 751 -4.14 42.16 8.28
CA LYS A 751 -3.09 41.45 7.55
C LYS A 751 -3.67 40.46 6.55
N ALA A 752 -3.19 40.47 5.31
CA ALA A 752 -3.47 39.46 4.31
C ALA A 752 -2.22 38.63 3.97
N THR A 753 -2.47 37.38 3.57
CA THR A 753 -1.47 36.46 3.03
C THR A 753 -1.89 36.09 1.61
N LEU A 754 -1.02 36.25 0.62
CA LEU A 754 -1.31 35.89 -0.77
C LEU A 754 -0.13 35.18 -1.46
N SER A 755 -0.41 34.56 -2.59
CA SER A 755 0.61 34.07 -3.52
C SER A 755 0.26 34.41 -4.97
N VAL A 756 1.28 34.71 -5.77
CA VAL A 756 1.20 34.81 -7.23
C VAL A 756 1.96 33.64 -7.85
N ARG A 757 1.27 32.76 -8.59
CA ARG A 757 1.89 31.73 -9.43
C ARG A 757 2.28 32.36 -10.76
N ILE A 758 3.50 32.10 -11.21
CA ILE A 758 4.13 32.73 -12.39
C ILE A 758 4.60 31.66 -13.38
N VAL A 759 4.88 32.04 -14.64
CA VAL A 759 5.07 31.11 -15.76
C VAL A 759 6.41 31.36 -16.50
N PRO A 760 7.00 30.38 -17.22
CA PRO A 760 8.43 30.29 -17.55
C PRO A 760 9.20 31.54 -18.01
N SER A 761 8.59 32.48 -18.74
CA SER A 761 9.25 33.72 -19.19
C SER A 761 9.20 34.88 -18.16
N GLN A 762 8.48 34.72 -17.05
CA GLN A 762 8.47 35.62 -15.89
C GLN A 762 9.59 35.24 -14.89
N LYS A 763 10.10 36.22 -14.12
CA LYS A 763 11.10 35.99 -13.05
C LYS A 763 10.54 36.32 -11.68
N ALA A 764 10.81 35.49 -10.67
CA ALA A 764 10.23 35.64 -9.34
C ALA A 764 10.61 36.97 -8.67
N ASP A 765 11.88 37.38 -8.77
CA ASP A 765 12.35 38.67 -8.24
C ASP A 765 11.66 39.88 -8.88
N ALA A 766 11.52 39.87 -10.21
CA ALA A 766 10.90 40.98 -10.94
C ALA A 766 9.41 41.12 -10.59
N ILE A 767 8.68 40.00 -10.52
CA ILE A 767 7.27 40.00 -10.12
C ILE A 767 7.11 40.38 -8.65
N ALA A 768 8.01 39.95 -7.76
CA ALA A 768 8.01 40.34 -6.36
C ALA A 768 8.23 41.86 -6.17
N SER A 769 9.20 42.45 -6.87
CA SER A 769 9.42 43.90 -6.86
C SER A 769 8.22 44.66 -7.45
N SER A 770 7.68 44.25 -8.60
CA SER A 770 6.49 44.89 -9.18
C SER A 770 5.24 44.79 -8.28
N LEU A 771 5.04 43.66 -7.60
CA LEU A 771 3.96 43.48 -6.62
C LEU A 771 4.13 44.45 -5.44
N GLN A 772 5.33 44.50 -4.85
CA GLN A 772 5.63 45.39 -3.72
C GLN A 772 5.44 46.86 -4.10
N THR A 773 6.10 47.32 -5.17
CA THR A 773 6.01 48.70 -5.64
C THR A 773 4.58 49.09 -6.02
N SER A 774 3.81 48.19 -6.63
CA SER A 774 2.40 48.43 -6.96
C SER A 774 1.54 48.60 -5.71
N LEU A 775 1.73 47.77 -4.67
CA LEU A 775 1.00 47.88 -3.40
C LEU A 775 1.34 49.18 -2.65
N GLU A 776 2.62 49.54 -2.61
CA GLU A 776 3.11 50.78 -1.98
C GLU A 776 2.54 52.02 -2.69
N GLN A 777 2.59 52.06 -4.03
CA GLN A 777 2.01 53.15 -4.83
C GLN A 777 0.49 53.25 -4.70
N HIS A 778 -0.23 52.12 -4.73
CA HIS A 778 -1.68 52.14 -4.50
C HIS A 778 -2.03 52.61 -3.08
N PHE A 779 -1.21 52.30 -2.07
CA PHE A 779 -1.43 52.76 -0.70
C PHE A 779 -1.15 54.26 -0.53
N GLU A 780 -0.11 54.79 -1.16
CA GLU A 780 0.16 56.23 -1.23
C GLU A 780 -1.02 56.97 -1.90
N ALA A 781 -1.60 56.40 -2.96
CA ALA A 781 -2.77 56.94 -3.65
C ALA A 781 -4.05 56.96 -2.79
N LEU A 782 -4.16 56.14 -1.73
CA LEU A 782 -5.25 56.23 -0.74
C LEU A 782 -5.10 57.44 0.20
N GLN A 783 -3.93 58.10 0.23
CA GLN A 783 -3.57 59.18 1.15
C GLN A 783 -3.80 58.81 2.63
N SER A 784 -3.63 57.54 2.96
CA SER A 784 -3.95 57.00 4.29
C SER A 784 -3.00 57.51 5.37
N ARG A 785 -3.51 57.57 6.60
CA ARG A 785 -2.73 57.84 7.83
C ARG A 785 -2.28 56.56 8.54
N ASN A 786 -2.62 55.41 7.99
CA ASN A 786 -2.11 54.12 8.45
C ASN A 786 -0.71 53.88 7.83
N SER A 787 -0.03 52.84 8.29
CA SER A 787 1.24 52.36 7.72
C SER A 787 1.01 51.02 7.02
N ILE A 788 1.71 50.80 5.91
CA ILE A 788 1.76 49.51 5.19
C ILE A 788 3.13 48.85 5.40
N GLN A 789 3.14 47.52 5.50
CA GLN A 789 4.32 46.69 5.38
C GLN A 789 4.03 45.54 4.39
N VAL A 790 4.86 45.41 3.36
CA VAL A 790 4.81 44.30 2.39
C VAL A 790 6.06 43.45 2.57
N ASN A 791 5.88 42.19 2.98
CA ASN A 791 6.96 41.24 3.22
C ASN A 791 6.83 40.07 2.23
N ILE A 792 7.77 39.94 1.31
CA ILE A 792 7.88 38.75 0.45
C ILE A 792 8.48 37.61 1.27
N THR A 793 7.75 36.50 1.43
CA THR A 793 8.15 35.40 2.34
C THR A 793 8.82 34.22 1.63
N ALA A 794 8.45 33.94 0.39
CA ALA A 794 9.05 32.87 -0.42
C ALA A 794 9.00 33.23 -1.91
N LYS A 795 9.99 32.76 -2.67
CA LYS A 795 10.12 32.97 -4.12
C LYS A 795 10.68 31.70 -4.77
N ALA A 796 10.06 31.25 -5.85
CA ALA A 796 10.59 30.24 -6.75
C ALA A 796 10.46 30.74 -8.20
N ASP A 797 11.55 30.74 -8.95
CA ASP A 797 11.51 30.95 -10.40
C ASP A 797 10.72 29.80 -11.07
N PRO A 798 9.99 30.05 -12.17
CA PRO A 798 9.36 29.00 -12.95
C PRO A 798 10.40 28.14 -13.67
N TRP A 799 9.95 27.02 -14.24
CA TRP A 799 10.81 26.08 -14.96
C TRP A 799 10.15 25.53 -16.23
N LEU A 800 10.95 25.32 -17.28
CA LEU A 800 10.56 24.69 -18.53
C LEU A 800 11.76 23.92 -19.11
N GLY A 801 11.76 22.61 -18.92
CA GLY A 801 12.81 21.69 -19.33
C GLY A 801 12.82 21.42 -20.85
N ARG A 802 13.97 20.96 -21.34
CA ARG A 802 14.21 20.71 -22.77
C ARG A 802 13.84 19.26 -23.12
N VAL A 803 12.56 19.00 -23.43
CA VAL A 803 12.05 17.66 -23.77
C VAL A 803 12.83 16.93 -24.87
N HIS A 804 13.40 17.67 -25.83
CA HIS A 804 14.20 17.11 -26.93
C HIS A 804 15.67 16.87 -26.53
N CYS A 805 15.94 16.04 -25.51
CA CYS A 805 17.31 15.66 -25.12
C CYS A 805 17.43 14.22 -24.57
N GLU A 806 18.67 13.71 -24.50
CA GLU A 806 19.03 12.32 -24.17
C GLU A 806 18.25 11.77 -22.95
N ILE A 807 18.21 12.52 -21.83
CA ILE A 807 17.57 12.05 -20.60
C ILE A 807 16.04 11.89 -20.73
N TYR A 808 15.35 12.72 -21.50
CA TYR A 808 13.89 12.58 -21.70
C TYR A 808 13.54 11.41 -22.62
N GLU A 809 14.34 11.16 -23.66
CA GLU A 809 14.14 10.02 -24.58
C GLU A 809 14.45 8.69 -23.87
N GLU A 810 15.56 8.59 -23.14
CA GLU A 810 15.92 7.39 -22.37
C GLU A 810 14.91 7.14 -21.22
N LEU A 811 14.38 8.19 -20.56
CA LEU A 811 13.26 8.07 -19.62
C LEU A 811 11.97 7.60 -20.31
N ARG A 812 11.62 8.15 -21.47
CA ARG A 812 10.42 7.76 -22.23
C ARG A 812 10.47 6.28 -22.60
N GLU A 813 11.57 5.83 -23.20
CA GLU A 813 11.73 4.41 -23.59
C GLU A 813 11.81 3.48 -22.35
N ALA A 814 12.43 3.92 -21.24
CA ALA A 814 12.42 3.15 -19.98
C ALA A 814 11.02 3.02 -19.36
N ILE A 815 10.18 4.05 -19.42
CA ILE A 815 8.78 3.98 -18.97
C ILE A 815 7.96 3.08 -19.90
N ILE A 816 8.13 3.20 -21.23
CA ILE A 816 7.49 2.29 -22.20
C ILE A 816 7.85 0.83 -21.86
N GLU A 817 9.10 0.54 -21.54
CA GLU A 817 9.58 -0.79 -21.16
C GLU A 817 8.99 -1.28 -19.82
N ALA A 818 9.00 -0.48 -18.77
CA ALA A 818 8.48 -0.89 -17.46
C ALA A 818 6.94 -1.00 -17.39
N TRP A 819 6.19 -0.33 -18.28
CA TRP A 819 4.71 -0.39 -18.30
C TRP A 819 4.09 -1.19 -19.46
N SER A 820 4.77 -1.39 -20.60
CA SER A 820 4.21 -2.17 -21.73
C SER A 820 4.48 -3.68 -21.67
N PHE A 821 5.20 -4.16 -20.66
CA PHE A 821 5.65 -5.56 -20.54
C PHE A 821 4.58 -6.54 -20.02
N ASP A 822 3.42 -6.60 -20.69
CA ASP A 822 2.38 -7.64 -20.46
C ASP A 822 1.96 -8.40 -21.75
N GLU A 823 2.12 -7.84 -22.96
CA GLU A 823 1.70 -8.51 -24.22
C GLU A 823 2.80 -9.24 -25.01
N SER A 824 4.05 -8.77 -24.95
CA SER A 824 5.07 -9.08 -25.98
C SER A 824 5.44 -10.56 -26.09
N SER A 825 5.26 -11.33 -25.01
CA SER A 825 5.59 -12.75 -24.90
C SER A 825 4.67 -13.69 -25.72
N GLN A 826 3.50 -13.22 -26.19
CA GLN A 826 2.61 -14.06 -27.01
C GLN A 826 3.10 -14.24 -28.46
N ARG A 827 3.95 -13.35 -28.99
CA ARG A 827 4.24 -13.29 -30.44
C ARG A 827 5.30 -14.27 -30.95
N GLN A 828 5.86 -15.15 -30.12
CA GLN A 828 6.83 -16.18 -30.54
C GLN A 828 6.24 -17.55 -30.92
N PHE A 829 4.93 -17.77 -30.78
CA PHE A 829 4.29 -19.07 -31.07
C PHE A 829 3.46 -19.12 -32.38
N VAL A 830 3.91 -18.43 -33.43
CA VAL A 830 3.40 -18.62 -34.80
C VAL A 830 4.57 -18.70 -35.80
N GLY A 831 5.11 -19.90 -36.03
CA GLY A 831 6.17 -20.11 -37.02
C GLY A 831 6.61 -21.57 -37.17
N SER A 832 6.45 -22.12 -38.38
CA SER A 832 7.00 -23.40 -38.90
C SER A 832 6.84 -24.68 -38.05
N GLN A 833 6.10 -25.66 -38.61
CA GLN A 833 6.16 -27.06 -38.17
C GLN A 833 7.41 -27.75 -38.75
N GLU A 834 8.14 -28.51 -37.93
CA GLU A 834 8.70 -29.83 -38.30
C GLU A 834 8.92 -30.69 -37.03
N PRO A 835 8.71 -32.02 -37.07
CA PRO A 835 8.81 -32.87 -35.89
C PRO A 835 10.21 -33.50 -35.73
N SER A 836 10.98 -33.00 -34.76
CA SER A 836 12.18 -33.70 -34.25
C SER A 836 12.01 -34.06 -32.77
N SER A 837 12.55 -35.21 -32.36
CA SER A 837 12.22 -35.84 -31.07
C SER A 837 12.93 -35.17 -29.88
N PRO A 838 12.24 -34.83 -28.78
CA PRO A 838 12.88 -34.25 -27.61
C PRO A 838 13.64 -35.31 -26.80
N ILE A 839 14.96 -35.14 -26.71
CA ILE A 839 15.78 -35.84 -25.70
C ILE A 839 15.47 -35.20 -24.34
N ILE A 840 15.00 -36.01 -23.39
CA ILE A 840 14.53 -35.54 -22.09
C ILE A 840 15.73 -35.20 -21.19
N SER A 841 15.91 -33.92 -20.91
CA SER A 841 16.74 -33.42 -19.81
C SER A 841 15.83 -32.90 -18.69
N PRO A 842 15.85 -33.48 -17.48
CA PRO A 842 15.08 -32.95 -16.34
C PRO A 842 15.77 -31.71 -15.74
N HIS A 843 15.01 -30.93 -14.96
CA HIS A 843 15.44 -29.75 -14.19
C HIS A 843 15.82 -28.47 -14.97
N LEU A 844 14.82 -27.85 -15.60
CA LEU A 844 14.64 -26.40 -15.56
C LEU A 844 13.14 -26.08 -15.69
N ARG A 845 12.46 -25.83 -14.56
CA ARG A 845 11.06 -25.37 -14.57
C ARG A 845 11.07 -23.91 -15.00
N ALA A 846 10.47 -23.60 -16.15
CA ALA A 846 10.20 -22.22 -16.54
C ALA A 846 9.26 -21.57 -15.51
N ARG A 847 9.70 -20.47 -14.89
CA ARG A 847 8.86 -19.63 -14.02
C ARG A 847 7.83 -18.91 -14.89
N GLY A 848 6.63 -19.48 -15.04
CA GLY A 848 5.52 -18.81 -15.69
C GLY A 848 5.02 -17.67 -14.80
N ARG A 849 5.13 -16.42 -15.26
CA ARG A 849 4.52 -15.26 -14.61
C ARG A 849 3.00 -15.36 -14.76
N ARG A 850 2.32 -15.87 -13.75
CA ARG A 850 0.86 -16.04 -13.72
C ARG A 850 0.15 -14.74 -13.39
N ALA A 851 0.79 -13.85 -12.64
CA ALA A 851 0.24 -12.53 -12.32
C ALA A 851 -0.11 -11.75 -13.60
N SER A 852 0.81 -11.74 -14.57
CA SER A 852 0.63 -11.22 -15.94
C SER A 852 -0.56 -11.84 -16.67
N ALA A 853 -0.66 -13.19 -16.70
CA ALA A 853 -1.76 -13.87 -17.35
C ALA A 853 -3.13 -13.51 -16.74
N LEU A 854 -3.22 -13.43 -15.41
CA LEU A 854 -4.46 -13.06 -14.71
C LEU A 854 -4.80 -11.57 -14.84
N SER A 855 -3.79 -10.69 -14.85
CA SER A 855 -3.91 -9.25 -15.18
C SER A 855 -4.62 -9.08 -16.53
N SER A 856 -4.08 -9.70 -17.58
CA SER A 856 -4.64 -9.63 -18.94
C SER A 856 -6.04 -10.23 -19.10
N ALA A 857 -6.47 -11.09 -18.17
CA ALA A 857 -7.79 -11.73 -18.15
C ALA A 857 -8.79 -11.05 -17.17
N GLY A 858 -8.33 -10.05 -16.42
CA GLY A 858 -9.14 -9.30 -15.45
C GLY A 858 -10.07 -8.28 -16.10
N THR A 859 -10.96 -7.68 -15.30
CA THR A 859 -11.88 -6.63 -15.75
C THR A 859 -11.19 -5.28 -16.04
N PHE A 860 -9.93 -5.12 -15.66
CA PHE A 860 -9.08 -4.00 -16.09
C PHE A 860 -8.31 -4.40 -17.34
N THR A 861 -8.94 -4.19 -18.51
CA THR A 861 -8.29 -4.36 -19.80
C THR A 861 -7.17 -3.32 -19.98
N ALA A 862 -5.92 -3.76 -20.08
CA ALA A 862 -4.78 -2.89 -20.39
C ALA A 862 -4.92 -2.11 -21.73
N ALA A 863 -5.89 -2.51 -22.58
CA ALA A 863 -6.22 -1.91 -23.87
C ALA A 863 -6.69 -0.43 -23.85
N SER A 864 -6.78 0.22 -22.68
CA SER A 864 -7.07 1.66 -22.55
C SER A 864 -5.91 2.50 -22.01
N THR A 865 -4.80 1.90 -21.55
CA THR A 865 -3.63 2.66 -21.09
C THR A 865 -2.78 3.08 -22.30
N PRO A 866 -2.45 4.38 -22.48
CA PRO A 866 -1.51 4.81 -23.51
C PRO A 866 -0.15 4.13 -23.34
N HIS A 867 0.38 3.57 -24.43
CA HIS A 867 1.70 2.90 -24.42
C HIS A 867 2.87 3.85 -24.15
N GLU A 868 2.69 5.17 -24.31
CA GLU A 868 3.72 6.18 -24.11
C GLU A 868 3.35 7.13 -22.95
N PRO A 869 4.33 7.61 -22.16
CA PRO A 869 4.07 8.56 -21.09
C PRO A 869 3.61 9.92 -21.60
N LEU A 870 2.68 10.54 -20.87
CA LEU A 870 2.20 11.90 -21.16
C LEU A 870 3.23 12.94 -20.73
N PHE A 871 3.68 13.77 -21.66
CA PHE A 871 4.50 14.93 -21.35
C PHE A 871 3.62 16.03 -20.76
N ILE A 872 3.76 16.28 -19.46
CA ILE A 872 2.92 17.22 -18.71
C ILE A 872 3.72 18.42 -18.16
N ARG A 873 3.01 19.47 -17.82
CA ARG A 873 3.51 20.54 -16.92
C ARG A 873 2.78 20.41 -15.59
N GLU A 874 3.28 21.08 -14.57
CA GLU A 874 2.67 21.06 -13.24
C GLU A 874 2.31 22.45 -12.71
N GLY A 875 1.30 22.46 -11.84
CA GLY A 875 0.82 23.66 -11.17
C GLY A 875 1.60 24.03 -9.90
N GLY A 876 2.44 23.12 -9.40
CA GLY A 876 3.36 23.31 -8.27
C GLY A 876 4.62 24.12 -8.64
N SER A 877 5.59 24.14 -7.73
CA SER A 877 6.87 24.84 -7.87
C SER A 877 7.92 24.15 -6.99
N ILE A 878 9.06 23.73 -7.56
CA ILE A 878 10.23 23.26 -6.82
C ILE A 878 11.36 24.28 -7.06
N PRO A 879 11.87 24.99 -6.03
CA PRO A 879 12.88 26.05 -6.23
C PRO A 879 14.19 25.51 -6.83
N ALA A 880 14.58 24.29 -6.46
CA ALA A 880 15.88 23.72 -6.79
C ALA A 880 16.10 23.51 -8.30
N ILE A 881 15.10 23.09 -9.09
CA ILE A 881 15.34 22.65 -10.47
C ILE A 881 15.80 23.78 -11.40
N SER A 882 15.14 24.94 -11.33
CA SER A 882 15.47 26.13 -12.14
C SER A 882 16.83 26.74 -11.71
N PHE A 883 17.17 26.62 -10.42
CA PHE A 883 18.48 26.99 -9.91
C PHE A 883 19.59 26.03 -10.36
N LEU A 884 19.42 24.72 -10.21
CA LEU A 884 20.43 23.71 -10.56
C LEU A 884 20.74 23.69 -12.06
N GLU A 885 19.72 23.76 -12.94
CA GLU A 885 19.91 23.83 -14.39
C GLU A 885 20.72 25.08 -14.79
N ARG A 886 20.47 26.22 -14.13
CA ARG A 886 21.21 27.48 -14.32
C ARG A 886 22.64 27.43 -13.75
N GLU A 887 22.82 26.85 -12.56
CA GLU A 887 24.09 26.82 -11.84
C GLU A 887 25.08 25.85 -12.49
N PHE A 888 24.63 24.67 -12.90
CA PHE A 888 25.49 23.67 -13.56
C PHE A 888 25.49 23.76 -15.10
N ASN A 889 24.57 24.53 -15.71
CA ASN A 889 24.39 24.60 -17.17
C ASN A 889 24.17 23.21 -17.80
N ALA A 890 23.39 22.37 -17.10
CA ALA A 890 23.07 21.00 -17.46
C ALA A 890 21.54 20.84 -17.58
N PRO A 891 21.02 20.22 -18.65
CA PRO A 891 19.58 20.07 -18.84
C PRO A 891 18.96 19.23 -17.71
N ALA A 892 17.83 19.71 -17.18
CA ALA A 892 17.06 19.01 -16.17
C ALA A 892 15.90 18.21 -16.76
N ALA A 893 15.56 17.09 -16.11
CA ALA A 893 14.36 16.30 -16.35
C ALA A 893 13.68 15.96 -15.02
N MET A 894 12.36 15.68 -15.08
CA MET A 894 11.56 15.36 -13.90
C MET A 894 10.69 14.13 -14.17
N PHE A 895 10.90 13.09 -13.38
CA PHE A 895 10.22 11.79 -13.49
C PHE A 895 9.22 11.62 -12.32
N PRO A 896 7.91 11.76 -12.56
CA PRO A 896 6.92 11.51 -11.51
C PRO A 896 6.78 10.01 -11.22
N MET A 897 6.97 9.62 -9.95
CA MET A 897 6.62 8.29 -9.45
C MET A 897 5.25 8.26 -8.77
N GLY A 898 4.83 9.35 -8.11
CA GLY A 898 3.56 9.43 -7.40
C GLY A 898 2.35 9.50 -8.33
N GLN A 899 1.20 9.05 -7.85
CA GLN A 899 -0.08 9.09 -8.55
C GLN A 899 -0.90 10.35 -8.19
N ALA A 900 -1.92 10.68 -8.98
CA ALA A 900 -2.79 11.83 -8.70
C ALA A 900 -3.53 11.72 -7.34
N SER A 901 -3.80 10.50 -6.86
CA SER A 901 -4.46 10.24 -5.58
C SER A 901 -3.52 9.83 -4.42
N ASP A 902 -2.22 10.12 -4.53
CA ASP A 902 -1.24 9.81 -3.48
C ASP A 902 -1.25 10.80 -2.29
N ASN A 903 -2.05 11.88 -2.36
CA ASN A 903 -2.35 12.79 -1.25
C ASN A 903 -1.13 13.46 -0.59
N ALA A 904 -0.13 13.84 -1.39
CA ALA A 904 0.98 14.68 -0.95
C ALA A 904 0.52 15.93 -0.19
N HIS A 905 1.24 16.26 0.88
CA HIS A 905 0.94 17.32 1.88
C HIS A 905 -0.38 17.15 2.66
N LEU A 906 -1.27 16.24 2.25
CA LEU A 906 -2.57 16.00 2.87
C LEU A 906 -2.53 14.83 3.86
N ASP A 907 -3.69 14.47 4.42
CA ASP A 907 -3.86 13.38 5.37
C ASP A 907 -4.00 12.03 4.65
N ASN A 908 -3.40 10.97 5.18
CA ASN A 908 -3.33 9.65 4.55
C ASN A 908 -2.60 9.66 3.19
N GLU A 909 -1.48 10.41 3.15
CA GLU A 909 -0.48 10.31 2.08
C GLU A 909 -0.06 8.84 1.88
N ARG A 910 0.11 8.47 0.62
CA ARG A 910 0.41 7.11 0.20
C ARG A 910 1.31 7.08 -1.03
N MET A 911 1.84 5.90 -1.34
CA MET A 911 2.48 5.60 -2.62
C MET A 911 2.11 4.18 -3.03
N ARG A 912 1.79 3.96 -4.31
CA ARG A 912 1.47 2.62 -4.82
C ARG A 912 2.75 1.76 -4.93
N VAL A 913 2.68 0.51 -4.46
CA VAL A 913 3.81 -0.44 -4.45
C VAL A 913 4.33 -0.70 -5.86
N GLU A 914 3.42 -0.85 -6.83
CA GLU A 914 3.79 -0.97 -8.25
C GLU A 914 4.57 0.25 -8.76
N ASN A 915 4.16 1.46 -8.37
CA ASN A 915 4.83 2.70 -8.77
C ASN A 915 6.23 2.83 -8.16
N LEU A 916 6.40 2.45 -6.88
CA LEU A 916 7.72 2.44 -6.23
C LEU A 916 8.69 1.48 -6.93
N TYR A 917 8.26 0.25 -7.22
CA TYR A 917 9.13 -0.77 -7.83
C TYR A 917 9.39 -0.51 -9.31
N LYS A 918 8.38 -0.14 -10.11
CA LYS A 918 8.60 0.25 -11.51
C LYS A 918 9.37 1.57 -11.64
N GLY A 919 9.22 2.48 -10.67
CA GLY A 919 10.00 3.72 -10.57
C GLY A 919 11.50 3.45 -10.38
N ARG A 920 11.86 2.55 -9.45
CA ARG A 920 13.22 2.00 -9.32
C ARG A 920 13.70 1.41 -10.65
N ASP A 921 12.88 0.60 -11.32
CA ASP A 921 13.26 -0.08 -12.55
C ASP A 921 13.50 0.88 -13.73
N VAL A 922 12.76 1.98 -13.85
CA VAL A 922 13.04 3.06 -14.81
C VAL A 922 14.39 3.70 -14.54
N LEU A 923 14.68 4.04 -13.28
CA LEU A 923 15.94 4.67 -12.93
C LEU A 923 17.12 3.73 -13.16
N ARG A 924 16.95 2.43 -12.88
CA ARG A 924 17.93 1.37 -13.19
C ARG A 924 18.16 1.26 -14.71
N MET A 925 17.13 1.40 -15.54
CA MET A 925 17.29 1.41 -17.00
C MET A 925 17.96 2.70 -17.49
N LEU A 926 17.61 3.86 -16.95
CA LEU A 926 18.26 5.14 -17.27
C LEU A 926 19.76 5.11 -16.93
N PHE A 927 20.12 4.75 -15.69
CA PHE A 927 21.50 4.77 -15.19
C PHE A 927 22.41 3.71 -15.83
N SER A 928 21.85 2.69 -16.50
CA SER A 928 22.60 1.70 -17.29
C SER A 928 22.69 2.02 -18.78
N ARG A 929 21.89 2.98 -19.30
CA ARG A 929 21.87 3.38 -20.72
C ARG A 929 22.55 4.73 -20.99
N LEU A 930 22.40 5.69 -20.08
CA LEU A 930 22.83 7.08 -20.26
C LEU A 930 24.33 7.20 -20.59
N GLY A 931 24.66 7.77 -21.75
CA GLY A 931 26.03 7.87 -22.27
C GLY A 931 26.58 6.63 -22.99
N THR A 932 25.80 5.54 -23.12
CA THR A 932 26.20 4.35 -23.92
C THR A 932 25.70 4.39 -25.37
N SER A 933 24.65 5.17 -25.64
CA SER A 933 23.94 5.26 -26.93
C SER A 933 24.78 5.90 -28.06
N THR A 934 25.66 5.11 -28.69
CA THR A 934 26.69 5.56 -29.66
C THR A 934 26.22 6.26 -30.96
N ASN A 935 24.93 6.44 -31.21
CA ASN A 935 24.42 7.06 -32.45
C ASN A 935 23.10 7.83 -32.26
N PHE A 936 23.13 8.97 -31.55
CA PHE A 936 21.99 9.90 -31.49
C PHE A 936 21.79 10.66 -32.82
N ASN A 937 21.19 9.96 -33.79
CA ASN A 937 20.92 10.48 -35.13
C ASN A 937 19.63 11.34 -35.15
N LEU A 938 19.71 12.52 -34.52
CA LEU A 938 18.64 13.51 -34.31
C LEU A 938 17.89 14.02 -35.57
N ARG A 939 18.21 13.51 -36.78
CA ARG A 939 17.68 13.98 -38.06
C ARG A 939 16.48 13.19 -38.60
N ASN A 940 16.21 11.97 -38.13
CA ASN A 940 15.28 11.04 -38.80
C ASN A 940 13.99 10.67 -38.01
N ARG A 941 13.71 11.27 -36.84
CA ARG A 941 12.46 11.04 -36.07
C ARG A 941 11.61 12.31 -35.82
N ALA A 942 11.95 13.43 -36.46
CA ALA A 942 11.28 14.73 -36.29
C ALA A 942 9.86 14.83 -36.91
N SER A 943 9.12 13.71 -37.03
CA SER A 943 7.82 13.61 -37.71
C SER A 943 6.63 13.42 -36.78
N THR A 944 6.85 13.18 -35.48
CA THR A 944 5.80 12.76 -34.54
C THR A 944 5.77 13.59 -33.25
N ILE A 945 6.89 14.16 -32.82
CA ILE A 945 6.96 15.08 -31.68
C ILE A 945 7.30 16.48 -32.19
N THR A 946 6.43 17.45 -31.92
CA THR A 946 6.66 18.88 -32.15
C THR A 946 5.72 19.66 -31.21
N ILE A 947 6.19 19.82 -29.97
CA ILE A 947 5.58 20.64 -28.90
C ILE A 947 6.12 22.07 -29.03
#